data_AF-A0AAV2Z4T9-F1
#
_entry.id   AF-A0AAV2Z4T9-F1
#
_cell.length_a   1.000
_cell.length_b   1.000
_cell.length_c   1.000
_cell.angle_alpha   90.00
_cell.angle_beta   90.00
_cell.angle_gamma   90.00
#
_symmetry.space_group_name_H-M   'P 1'
#
loop_
_entity.id
_entity.type
_entity.pdbx_description
1 polymer ?
#
loop_
_entity_poly.entity_id
_entity_poly.type
_entity_poly.pdbx_seq_one_letter_code
_entity_poly.pdbx_strand_id
1 'polypeptide(L)'
;FLRRLLTVNFRQSRLPTDWIAIETNQGTHSLAKNLSSDMGAANSLQKLTIDTVALLEQLEPNMSEKLHKRQVQARVQTVLAREWPTCKILAFGSSENGFGFGGSDLDLGLYFEDVDVDCQGHFSPQEKVEVLTKACALLYTEFEVKQFIPNARVPILKLWDKQHQVACDLCVGGVHALLNTALLKYYGKLDPRVRPLAFAVKYWAKCRGINDSANGTLSSYAFTMLLIFYLQSRSTKRLLPCAQSLFTQLHKEKKVSALLEYLDELPMLNLDATFGTASEDSVGALLGGFFQFYATEFNIDDDVVSVRTGSPLFKTTKWSRPVQWRISIEDPFELMHDVGRVIFNKKGQEVISKEFHRAYSMVSMGKRLEEICALDELAWHLNASCYICDSTSHKARECAQATFRSDTSATRISSFSPLSDCWYCGEAGHYKAACPLICFTSIPIEGFAAVEKKMPLSTSVATTVATYLDLRNHHRKTKATHPSSPIRPPMKKKRARAFGSPSVSVVRCTQPAARSTSVSTRATGGSGTDCESAGQSTMSVRRNVRLRREYLYRKGLEGKERSLYEHKQQLKEAIREGKPIPTELRGSEKSLRHEIEYDDEVHEKPINVIDDEYKNAGMFDPKIAVTTSRDPSARLKQFAQEIRLIFPNAIRLNRGAHTIGDLVESARSHEYTDLILLTETRGEPDGMTVCHLPYGPTAYFSLSNAVLRHDIEDRATISEAYPHIILNNFETSLGRRVSNILKHLFPVPKADSKRVITLSNDSDYISFRHHVFKKSGREVELQECGPRFELQLYQVKLGTLDQKEAENEWVLRPYMNSAKKRRLL
;
A
#
# COMPACT_ATOMS: atom_id res chain seq x y z
N PHE A 1 17.19 -3.25 3.32
CA PHE A 1 16.44 -2.90 4.54
C PHE A 1 16.48 -4.03 5.58
N LEU A 2 15.90 -5.21 5.33
CA LEU A 2 15.89 -6.33 6.31
C LEU A 2 17.26 -6.92 6.71
N ARG A 3 18.32 -6.75 5.90
CA ARG A 3 19.66 -7.34 6.14
C ARG A 3 20.51 -6.65 7.24
N ARG A 4 19.88 -6.00 8.22
CA ARG A 4 20.58 -5.25 9.30
C ARG A 4 20.17 -5.65 10.73
N LEU A 5 19.37 -6.72 10.87
CA LEU A 5 18.71 -7.08 12.15
C LEU A 5 19.13 -8.43 12.75
N LEU A 6 20.03 -9.21 12.12
CA LEU A 6 20.19 -10.66 12.43
C LEU A 6 21.65 -11.20 12.46
N THR A 7 22.67 -10.38 12.77
CA THR A 7 24.06 -10.88 12.96
C THR A 7 24.86 -10.12 14.03
N VAL A 8 24.91 -10.67 15.25
CA VAL A 8 26.08 -10.60 16.17
C VAL A 8 26.14 -11.93 16.93
N ASN A 9 27.35 -12.48 17.10
CA ASN A 9 27.57 -13.77 17.76
C ASN A 9 28.22 -13.60 19.16
N PHE A 10 28.06 -14.59 20.03
CA PHE A 10 28.59 -14.57 21.41
C PHE A 10 30.12 -14.41 21.49
N ARG A 11 30.60 -13.56 22.42
CA ARG A 11 31.91 -13.71 23.08
C ARG A 11 31.81 -13.34 24.56
N GLN A 12 32.54 -14.06 25.41
CA GLN A 12 32.57 -13.86 26.86
C GLN A 12 33.63 -12.83 27.28
N SER A 13 33.29 -11.94 28.22
CA SER A 13 34.23 -11.17 29.04
C SER A 13 33.62 -10.89 30.42
N ARG A 14 34.45 -10.55 31.41
CA ARG A 14 34.12 -10.65 32.85
C ARG A 14 33.53 -9.36 33.48
N LEU A 15 32.98 -9.54 34.69
CA LEU A 15 32.54 -8.50 35.66
C LEU A 15 33.66 -7.49 36.01
N PRO A 16 33.34 -6.26 36.46
CA PRO A 16 32.81 -5.95 37.82
C PRO A 16 31.33 -5.49 37.79
N THR A 17 30.42 -5.77 38.74
CA THR A 17 30.33 -5.41 40.18
C THR A 17 30.47 -3.91 40.46
N ASP A 18 29.35 -3.21 40.72
CA ASP A 18 29.04 -2.65 42.05
C ASP A 18 27.70 -1.85 42.12
N TRP A 19 26.89 -2.16 43.17
CA TRP A 19 25.84 -1.40 43.92
C TRP A 19 24.92 -0.34 43.19
N ILE A 20 23.69 -0.02 43.60
CA ILE A 20 22.92 -0.16 44.87
C ILE A 20 21.50 -0.67 44.55
N ALA A 21 20.86 -1.38 45.48
CA ALA A 21 19.48 -1.88 45.35
C ALA A 21 18.40 -0.94 45.90
N ILE A 22 17.20 -0.99 45.31
CA ILE A 22 15.93 -0.63 45.96
C ILE A 22 14.92 -1.75 45.64
N GLU A 23 14.40 -2.39 46.68
CA GLU A 23 13.26 -3.31 46.60
C GLU A 23 11.96 -2.48 46.63
N THR A 24 10.84 -2.83 46.00
CA THR A 24 10.08 -4.09 46.14
C THR A 24 9.02 -4.17 45.03
N ASN A 25 8.85 -5.33 44.38
CA ASN A 25 7.71 -6.25 44.60
C ASN A 25 7.78 -7.40 43.58
N GLN A 26 7.72 -8.65 44.05
CA GLN A 26 7.81 -9.83 43.17
C GLN A 26 6.40 -10.32 42.80
N GLY A 27 6.09 -10.47 41.50
CA GLY A 27 4.74 -10.90 41.10
C GLY A 27 4.49 -11.35 39.65
N THR A 28 5.41 -11.15 38.69
CA THR A 28 5.11 -11.36 37.25
C THR A 28 6.18 -12.16 36.46
N HIS A 29 6.89 -13.09 37.10
CA HIS A 29 7.80 -14.02 36.41
C HIS A 29 7.10 -15.32 35.97
N SER A 30 6.41 -15.34 34.81
CA SER A 30 5.74 -16.58 34.35
C SER A 30 5.53 -16.83 32.85
N LEU A 31 5.90 -15.94 31.90
CA LEU A 31 5.59 -16.16 30.47
C LEU A 31 6.75 -16.04 29.46
N ALA A 32 7.73 -15.14 29.64
CA ALA A 32 8.88 -15.05 28.71
C ALA A 32 9.73 -16.35 28.64
N LYS A 33 9.70 -17.18 29.70
CA LYS A 33 10.32 -18.53 29.72
C LYS A 33 9.42 -19.66 29.20
N ASN A 34 8.11 -19.43 29.04
CA ASN A 34 7.13 -20.47 28.71
C ASN A 34 6.68 -20.44 27.24
N LEU A 35 7.12 -19.44 26.46
CA LEU A 35 6.98 -19.39 25.00
C LEU A 35 8.31 -19.61 24.25
N SER A 36 9.41 -19.82 24.98
CA SER A 36 10.78 -19.95 24.44
C SER A 36 11.33 -21.39 24.46
N SER A 37 10.53 -22.37 24.88
CA SER A 37 10.91 -23.79 24.96
C SER A 37 10.41 -24.66 23.80
N ASP A 38 9.63 -24.10 22.86
CA ASP A 38 8.97 -24.89 21.80
C ASP A 38 9.20 -24.29 20.40
N MET A 39 9.77 -25.08 19.49
CA MET A 39 10.02 -24.66 18.10
C MET A 39 8.74 -24.33 17.34
N GLY A 40 7.58 -24.83 17.77
CA GLY A 40 6.29 -24.51 17.15
C GLY A 40 5.89 -23.03 17.28
N ALA A 41 6.17 -22.41 18.43
CA ALA A 41 5.75 -21.03 18.71
C ALA A 41 6.51 -20.00 17.86
N ALA A 42 7.85 -20.09 17.83
CA ALA A 42 8.69 -19.18 17.05
C ALA A 42 8.37 -19.23 15.53
N ASN A 43 8.19 -20.44 14.99
CA ASN A 43 7.78 -20.65 13.59
C ASN A 43 6.39 -20.06 13.28
N SER A 44 5.51 -19.95 14.26
CA SER A 44 4.16 -19.39 14.09
C SER A 44 4.18 -17.86 14.10
N LEU A 45 4.95 -17.23 14.99
CA LEU A 45 5.15 -15.77 14.99
C LEU A 45 5.91 -15.28 13.74
N GLN A 46 6.79 -16.10 13.18
CA GLN A 46 7.42 -15.82 11.89
C GLN A 46 6.42 -15.85 10.72
N LYS A 47 5.47 -16.82 10.71
CA LYS A 47 4.37 -16.85 9.73
C LYS A 47 3.44 -15.65 9.88
N LEU A 48 3.09 -15.25 11.12
CA LEU A 48 2.29 -14.06 11.39
C LEU A 48 2.99 -12.77 10.95
N THR A 49 4.33 -12.69 11.09
CA THR A 49 5.17 -11.62 10.52
C THR A 49 5.08 -11.58 9.00
N ILE A 50 5.16 -12.74 8.34
CA ILE A 50 5.05 -12.88 6.88
C ILE A 50 3.68 -12.37 6.41
N ASP A 51 2.60 -12.85 7.01
CA ASP A 51 1.24 -12.49 6.64
C ASP A 51 0.96 -10.99 6.84
N THR A 52 1.37 -10.44 7.97
CA THR A 52 1.14 -9.02 8.33
C THR A 52 1.80 -8.04 7.35
N VAL A 53 3.02 -8.36 6.90
CA VAL A 53 3.72 -7.55 5.88
C VAL A 53 3.12 -7.75 4.49
N ALA A 54 2.67 -8.97 4.15
CA ALA A 54 1.99 -9.23 2.88
C ALA A 54 0.61 -8.53 2.79
N LEU A 55 -0.09 -8.38 3.91
CA LEU A 55 -1.37 -7.68 3.99
C LEU A 55 -1.22 -6.17 3.73
N LEU A 56 -0.15 -5.54 4.24
CA LEU A 56 0.20 -4.15 3.89
C LEU A 56 0.39 -4.00 2.37
N GLU A 57 1.16 -4.89 1.75
CA GLU A 57 1.41 -4.84 0.30
C GLU A 57 0.10 -5.00 -0.52
N GLN A 58 -0.85 -5.81 -0.04
CA GLN A 58 -2.14 -6.05 -0.71
C GLN A 58 -3.14 -4.90 -0.53
N LEU A 59 -3.14 -4.24 0.63
CA LEU A 59 -4.14 -3.24 0.99
C LEU A 59 -3.67 -1.79 0.85
N GLU A 60 -2.39 -1.50 0.61
CA GLU A 60 -1.94 -0.11 0.41
C GLU A 60 -2.51 0.46 -0.91
N PRO A 61 -3.16 1.66 -0.89
CA PRO A 61 -3.70 2.27 -2.11
C PRO A 61 -2.62 2.45 -3.18
N ASN A 62 -2.95 2.05 -4.40
CA ASN A 62 -2.04 2.10 -5.53
C ASN A 62 -1.79 3.55 -6.02
N MET A 63 -0.85 3.73 -6.95
CA MET A 63 -0.49 5.08 -7.44
C MET A 63 -1.61 5.78 -8.22
N SER A 64 -2.51 5.04 -8.88
CA SER A 64 -3.67 5.62 -9.56
C SER A 64 -4.69 6.13 -8.55
N GLU A 65 -5.01 5.35 -7.51
CA GLU A 65 -5.90 5.80 -6.43
C GLU A 65 -5.36 7.04 -5.70
N LYS A 66 -4.06 7.07 -5.42
CA LYS A 66 -3.37 8.24 -4.84
C LYS A 66 -3.43 9.47 -5.77
N LEU A 67 -3.38 9.29 -7.08
CA LEU A 67 -3.54 10.37 -8.06
C LEU A 67 -5.00 10.84 -8.15
N HIS A 68 -5.96 9.91 -8.23
CA HIS A 68 -7.39 10.19 -8.27
C HIS A 68 -7.85 11.01 -7.05
N LYS A 69 -7.42 10.64 -5.84
CA LYS A 69 -7.72 11.39 -4.62
C LYS A 69 -7.21 12.84 -4.68
N ARG A 70 -6.01 13.07 -5.23
CA ARG A 70 -5.45 14.42 -5.43
C ARG A 70 -6.21 15.21 -6.51
N GLN A 71 -6.65 14.56 -7.59
CA GLN A 71 -7.49 15.18 -8.62
C GLN A 71 -8.84 15.63 -8.06
N VAL A 72 -9.48 14.81 -7.23
CA VAL A 72 -10.72 15.16 -6.51
C VAL A 72 -10.50 16.32 -5.54
N GLN A 73 -9.45 16.27 -4.70
CA GLN A 73 -9.06 17.37 -3.81
C GLN A 73 -8.86 18.69 -4.58
N ALA A 74 -8.15 18.66 -5.71
CA ALA A 74 -7.92 19.82 -6.56
C ALA A 74 -9.19 20.36 -7.22
N ARG A 75 -10.14 19.49 -7.61
CA ARG A 75 -11.46 19.91 -8.11
C ARG A 75 -12.29 20.58 -7.01
N VAL A 76 -12.38 20.00 -5.81
CA VAL A 76 -13.07 20.62 -4.65
C VAL A 76 -12.46 21.99 -4.31
N GLN A 77 -11.12 22.09 -4.29
CA GLN A 77 -10.39 23.35 -4.11
C GLN A 77 -10.76 24.39 -5.19
N THR A 78 -10.85 23.98 -6.46
CA THR A 78 -11.15 24.86 -7.59
C THR A 78 -12.60 25.37 -7.57
N VAL A 79 -13.54 24.56 -7.08
CA VAL A 79 -14.94 24.97 -6.94
C VAL A 79 -15.12 25.93 -5.76
N LEU A 80 -14.60 25.59 -4.58
CA LEU A 80 -14.81 26.39 -3.37
C LEU A 80 -14.01 27.69 -3.35
N ALA A 81 -12.86 27.76 -4.04
CA ALA A 81 -12.10 29.00 -4.21
C ALA A 81 -12.83 30.09 -5.01
N ARG A 82 -13.92 29.76 -5.72
CA ARG A 82 -14.77 30.74 -6.43
C ARG A 82 -15.55 31.65 -5.46
N GLU A 83 -15.87 31.13 -4.28
CA GLU A 83 -16.58 31.84 -3.21
C GLU A 83 -15.61 32.31 -2.11
N TRP A 84 -14.62 31.48 -1.76
CA TRP A 84 -13.65 31.76 -0.72
C TRP A 84 -12.21 31.70 -1.29
N PRO A 85 -11.69 32.79 -1.90
CA PRO A 85 -10.37 32.78 -2.56
C PRO A 85 -9.19 32.44 -1.64
N THR A 86 -9.36 32.60 -0.32
CA THR A 86 -8.38 32.27 0.72
C THR A 86 -8.44 30.82 1.20
N CYS A 87 -9.41 30.02 0.74
CA CYS A 87 -9.61 28.67 1.29
C CYS A 87 -8.55 27.66 0.84
N LYS A 88 -8.26 26.70 1.72
CA LYS A 88 -7.36 25.57 1.51
C LYS A 88 -8.12 24.27 1.75
N ILE A 89 -8.17 23.40 0.75
CA ILE A 89 -8.74 22.06 0.87
C ILE A 89 -7.62 21.06 1.11
N LEU A 90 -7.55 20.51 2.31
CA LEU A 90 -6.48 19.61 2.74
C LEU A 90 -7.03 18.21 2.96
N ALA A 91 -6.41 17.21 2.32
CA ALA A 91 -6.62 15.82 2.67
C ALA A 91 -6.01 15.53 4.05
N PHE A 92 -6.73 14.79 4.89
CA PHE A 92 -6.25 14.39 6.21
C PHE A 92 -6.54 12.90 6.47
N GLY A 93 -6.44 12.48 7.72
CA GLY A 93 -6.94 11.20 8.19
C GLY A 93 -6.24 10.04 7.52
N SER A 94 -7.02 9.08 7.04
CA SER A 94 -6.48 7.83 6.52
C SER A 94 -5.75 7.99 5.18
N SER A 95 -6.11 9.02 4.40
CA SER A 95 -5.51 9.24 3.08
C SER A 95 -4.08 9.81 3.15
N GLU A 96 -3.74 10.56 4.20
CA GLU A 96 -2.42 11.21 4.35
C GLU A 96 -1.56 10.70 5.51
N ASN A 97 -2.12 10.00 6.51
CA ASN A 97 -1.33 9.47 7.64
C ASN A 97 -0.48 8.22 7.31
N GLY A 98 -0.55 7.71 6.07
CA GLY A 98 0.20 6.52 5.64
C GLY A 98 -0.41 5.17 6.04
N PHE A 99 -1.58 5.17 6.69
CA PHE A 99 -2.32 3.97 7.14
C PHE A 99 -3.63 3.72 6.36
N GLY A 100 -3.87 4.44 5.26
CA GLY A 100 -5.05 4.27 4.40
C GLY A 100 -5.10 2.93 3.67
N PHE A 101 -6.31 2.44 3.40
CA PHE A 101 -6.54 1.24 2.59
C PHE A 101 -6.87 1.63 1.13
N GLY A 102 -6.62 0.70 0.21
CA GLY A 102 -7.11 0.78 -1.16
C GLY A 102 -8.64 0.95 -1.17
N GLY A 103 -9.12 1.89 -1.97
CA GLY A 103 -10.53 2.26 -2.04
C GLY A 103 -11.14 2.83 -0.75
N SER A 104 -10.33 3.33 0.21
CA SER A 104 -10.88 4.08 1.35
C SER A 104 -11.42 5.45 0.95
N ASP A 105 -12.33 5.98 1.74
CA ASP A 105 -12.82 7.36 1.63
C ASP A 105 -11.67 8.39 1.66
N LEU A 106 -11.93 9.57 1.11
CA LEU A 106 -11.06 10.75 1.11
C LEU A 106 -11.57 11.77 2.14
N ASP A 107 -10.90 11.83 3.30
CA ASP A 107 -11.17 12.81 4.36
C ASP A 107 -10.64 14.20 3.92
N LEU A 108 -11.50 15.20 3.69
CA LEU A 108 -11.13 16.58 3.30
C LEU A 108 -11.55 17.63 4.34
N GLY A 109 -10.62 18.49 4.73
CA GLY A 109 -10.88 19.65 5.57
C GLY A 109 -10.83 20.95 4.78
N LEU A 110 -11.85 21.80 4.95
CA LEU A 110 -11.92 23.17 4.43
C LEU A 110 -11.35 24.15 5.47
N TYR A 111 -10.19 24.72 5.17
CA TYR A 111 -9.48 25.72 5.99
C TYR A 111 -9.43 27.08 5.27
N PHE A 112 -9.05 28.14 5.98
CA PHE A 112 -8.96 29.52 5.47
C PHE A 112 -7.59 30.13 5.82
N GLU A 113 -6.86 30.69 4.84
CA GLU A 113 -5.50 31.22 5.05
C GLU A 113 -5.46 32.63 5.69
N ASP A 114 -6.62 33.29 5.78
CA ASP A 114 -6.85 34.61 6.39
C ASP A 114 -7.43 34.54 7.81
N VAL A 115 -7.71 33.34 8.33
CA VAL A 115 -8.16 33.11 9.72
C VAL A 115 -7.07 32.36 10.47
N ASP A 116 -6.69 32.84 11.66
CA ASP A 116 -5.70 32.17 12.51
C ASP A 116 -6.08 30.69 12.75
N VAL A 117 -5.13 29.76 12.59
CA VAL A 117 -5.36 28.30 12.62
C VAL A 117 -6.11 27.83 13.89
N ASP A 118 -5.71 28.31 15.07
CA ASP A 118 -6.40 27.98 16.33
C ASP A 118 -7.84 28.55 16.35
N CYS A 119 -8.08 29.73 15.76
CA CYS A 119 -9.41 30.34 15.64
C CYS A 119 -10.36 29.54 14.74
N GLN A 120 -9.87 28.87 13.69
CA GLN A 120 -10.69 27.98 12.86
C GLN A 120 -11.22 26.76 13.64
N GLY A 121 -10.44 26.27 14.61
CA GLY A 121 -10.91 25.28 15.58
C GLY A 121 -12.13 25.76 16.37
N HIS A 122 -12.14 27.05 16.74
CA HIS A 122 -13.16 27.67 17.59
C HIS A 122 -14.48 28.06 16.91
N PHE A 123 -14.63 27.93 15.57
CA PHE A 123 -15.93 28.13 14.92
C PHE A 123 -17.03 27.30 15.60
N SER A 124 -18.18 27.92 15.87
CA SER A 124 -19.34 27.23 16.42
C SER A 124 -19.85 26.12 15.48
N PRO A 125 -20.59 25.13 15.99
CA PRO A 125 -21.22 24.13 15.14
C PRO A 125 -22.15 24.74 14.08
N GLN A 126 -22.84 25.84 14.41
CA GLN A 126 -23.70 26.60 13.51
C GLN A 126 -22.90 27.18 12.33
N GLU A 127 -21.83 27.94 12.59
CA GLU A 127 -20.95 28.48 11.53
C GLU A 127 -20.38 27.34 10.65
N LYS A 128 -19.99 26.21 11.26
CA LYS A 128 -19.50 25.03 10.53
C LYS A 128 -20.59 24.40 9.63
N VAL A 129 -21.85 24.40 10.08
CA VAL A 129 -23.00 23.94 9.28
C VAL A 129 -23.36 24.92 8.16
N GLU A 130 -23.32 26.23 8.41
CA GLU A 130 -23.58 27.26 7.40
C GLU A 130 -22.55 27.22 6.26
N VAL A 131 -21.26 27.13 6.60
CA VAL A 131 -20.17 26.97 5.63
C VAL A 131 -20.35 25.69 4.80
N LEU A 132 -20.65 24.53 5.41
CA LEU A 132 -20.89 23.30 4.65
C LEU A 132 -22.17 23.33 3.83
N THR A 133 -23.20 24.04 4.28
CA THR A 133 -24.44 24.26 3.53
C THR A 133 -24.17 25.06 2.25
N LYS A 134 -23.35 26.12 2.35
CA LYS A 134 -22.91 26.89 1.17
C LYS A 134 -21.97 26.09 0.28
N ALA A 135 -21.05 25.30 0.84
CA ALA A 135 -20.19 24.40 0.07
C ALA A 135 -20.99 23.33 -0.70
N CYS A 136 -22.05 22.78 -0.10
CA CYS A 136 -22.98 21.86 -0.76
C CYS A 136 -23.65 22.52 -1.98
N ALA A 137 -24.15 23.75 -1.81
CA ALA A 137 -24.76 24.54 -2.88
C ALA A 137 -23.77 24.94 -4.02
N LEU A 138 -22.46 24.84 -3.79
CA LEU A 138 -21.44 25.03 -4.84
C LEU A 138 -21.01 23.70 -5.49
N LEU A 139 -20.97 22.61 -4.73
CA LEU A 139 -20.41 21.32 -5.17
C LEU A 139 -21.42 20.38 -5.85
N TYR A 140 -22.73 20.55 -5.65
CA TYR A 140 -23.76 19.64 -6.21
C TYR A 140 -23.78 19.55 -7.76
N THR A 141 -23.17 20.52 -8.44
CA THR A 141 -23.04 20.56 -9.90
C THR A 141 -21.91 19.68 -10.43
N GLU A 142 -20.90 19.43 -9.60
CA GLU A 142 -19.61 18.77 -9.94
C GLU A 142 -19.47 17.40 -9.28
N PHE A 143 -20.18 17.18 -8.16
CA PHE A 143 -20.13 15.98 -7.32
C PHE A 143 -21.54 15.56 -6.92
N GLU A 144 -21.76 14.24 -6.79
CA GLU A 144 -23.03 13.74 -6.28
C GLU A 144 -23.03 13.81 -4.75
N VAL A 145 -23.88 14.69 -4.19
CA VAL A 145 -24.09 14.77 -2.74
C VAL A 145 -24.84 13.52 -2.28
N LYS A 146 -24.19 12.68 -1.49
CA LYS A 146 -24.76 11.43 -0.96
C LYS A 146 -25.50 11.63 0.35
N GLN A 147 -24.98 12.48 1.24
CA GLN A 147 -25.59 12.78 2.54
C GLN A 147 -25.00 14.07 3.14
N PHE A 148 -25.80 14.85 3.86
CA PHE A 148 -25.30 15.89 4.76
C PHE A 148 -25.60 15.48 6.21
N ILE A 149 -24.61 15.59 7.09
CA ILE A 149 -24.68 15.20 8.51
C ILE A 149 -24.33 16.42 9.37
N PRO A 150 -25.24 17.42 9.50
CA PRO A 150 -24.99 18.65 10.24
C PRO A 150 -24.90 18.43 11.77
N ASN A 151 -25.57 17.38 12.26
CA ASN A 151 -25.81 17.15 13.69
C ASN A 151 -24.73 16.28 14.38
N ALA A 152 -23.62 15.99 13.68
CA ALA A 152 -22.48 15.30 14.27
C ALA A 152 -21.51 16.31 14.92
N ARG A 153 -20.73 15.87 15.93
CA ARG A 153 -19.73 16.72 16.60
C ARG A 153 -18.74 17.39 15.64
N VAL A 154 -18.40 16.70 14.56
CA VAL A 154 -17.82 17.30 13.36
C VAL A 154 -18.89 17.18 12.28
N PRO A 155 -19.53 18.28 11.85
CA PRO A 155 -20.43 18.28 10.71
C PRO A 155 -19.72 17.82 9.44
N ILE A 156 -20.35 16.91 8.67
CA ILE A 156 -19.74 16.29 7.48
C ILE A 156 -20.72 16.32 6.30
N LEU A 157 -20.21 16.69 5.13
CA LEU A 157 -20.86 16.58 3.83
C LEU A 157 -20.24 15.40 3.06
N LYS A 158 -21.03 14.34 2.84
CA LYS A 158 -20.61 13.15 2.08
C LYS A 158 -20.87 13.34 0.59
N LEU A 159 -19.79 13.26 -0.19
CA LEU A 159 -19.75 13.48 -1.63
C LEU A 159 -19.27 12.22 -2.36
N TRP A 160 -19.67 12.09 -3.62
CA TRP A 160 -19.22 11.03 -4.50
C TRP A 160 -18.78 11.61 -5.84
N ASP A 161 -17.53 11.38 -6.20
CA ASP A 161 -17.02 11.70 -7.54
C ASP A 161 -17.28 10.54 -8.50
N LYS A 162 -18.05 10.82 -9.55
CA LYS A 162 -18.36 9.85 -10.61
C LYS A 162 -17.19 9.66 -11.57
N GLN A 163 -16.29 10.64 -11.72
CA GLN A 163 -15.18 10.58 -12.67
C GLN A 163 -14.13 9.54 -12.25
N HIS A 164 -13.69 9.59 -10.99
CA HIS A 164 -12.63 8.74 -10.45
C HIS A 164 -13.14 7.66 -9.47
N GLN A 165 -14.46 7.59 -9.24
CA GLN A 165 -15.12 6.64 -8.32
C GLN A 165 -14.63 6.77 -6.86
N VAL A 166 -14.50 8.02 -6.38
CA VAL A 166 -13.98 8.34 -5.04
C VAL A 166 -15.10 8.83 -4.12
N ALA A 167 -15.25 8.19 -2.96
CA ALA A 167 -16.03 8.70 -1.84
C ALA A 167 -15.23 9.76 -1.08
N CYS A 168 -15.86 10.87 -0.71
CA CYS A 168 -15.21 12.03 -0.13
C CYS A 168 -16.05 12.61 1.02
N ASP A 169 -15.44 12.77 2.20
CA ASP A 169 -16.07 13.37 3.38
C ASP A 169 -15.47 14.75 3.60
N LEU A 170 -16.25 15.80 3.32
CA LEU A 170 -15.84 17.18 3.51
C LEU A 170 -16.36 17.73 4.86
N CYS A 171 -15.46 18.28 5.67
CA CYS A 171 -15.80 19.03 6.89
C CYS A 171 -15.11 20.40 6.93
N VAL A 172 -15.55 21.29 7.83
CA VAL A 172 -14.76 22.50 8.14
C VAL A 172 -13.57 22.10 9.00
N GLY A 173 -12.39 22.52 8.57
CA GLY A 173 -11.11 22.07 9.10
C GLY A 173 -10.86 22.53 10.54
N GLY A 174 -10.44 21.59 11.39
CA GLY A 174 -9.85 21.87 12.70
C GLY A 174 -8.37 21.52 12.72
N VAL A 175 -7.56 22.26 13.47
CA VAL A 175 -6.11 22.05 13.55
C VAL A 175 -5.78 20.61 13.98
N HIS A 176 -6.43 20.09 15.02
CA HIS A 176 -6.21 18.74 15.57
C HIS A 176 -6.28 17.61 14.53
N ALA A 177 -7.08 17.77 13.47
CA ALA A 177 -7.17 16.78 12.38
C ALA A 177 -5.86 16.68 11.59
N LEU A 178 -5.22 17.82 11.28
CA LEU A 178 -3.90 17.85 10.64
C LEU A 178 -2.82 17.30 11.58
N LEU A 179 -2.86 17.69 12.86
CA LEU A 179 -1.86 17.28 13.85
C LEU A 179 -1.90 15.78 14.12
N ASN A 180 -3.07 15.20 14.33
CA ASN A 180 -3.23 13.74 14.50
C ASN A 180 -2.86 12.98 13.23
N THR A 181 -3.12 13.55 12.04
CA THR A 181 -2.65 12.99 10.76
C THR A 181 -1.13 12.98 10.69
N ALA A 182 -0.47 14.09 11.02
CA ALA A 182 0.98 14.25 10.99
C ALA A 182 1.70 13.43 12.08
N LEU A 183 1.17 13.34 13.29
CA LEU A 183 1.68 12.51 14.38
C LEU A 183 1.65 11.01 14.00
N LEU A 184 0.56 10.57 13.37
CA LEU A 184 0.45 9.21 12.84
C LEU A 184 1.39 8.96 11.66
N LYS A 185 1.50 9.91 10.72
CA LYS A 185 2.46 9.90 9.61
C LYS A 185 3.91 9.83 10.13
N TYR A 186 4.21 10.53 11.22
CA TYR A 186 5.51 10.55 11.88
C TYR A 186 5.84 9.20 12.54
N TYR A 187 4.96 8.61 13.35
CA TYR A 187 5.20 7.26 13.89
C TYR A 187 5.31 6.19 12.78
N GLY A 188 4.55 6.32 11.69
CA GLY A 188 4.65 5.47 10.50
C GLY A 188 5.95 5.64 9.68
N LYS A 189 6.66 6.77 9.83
CA LYS A 189 8.04 7.00 9.34
C LYS A 189 9.10 6.50 10.32
N LEU A 190 8.82 6.60 11.64
CA LEU A 190 9.79 6.39 12.72
C LEU A 190 10.16 4.91 12.94
N ASP A 191 9.20 3.99 12.85
CA ASP A 191 9.47 2.55 12.88
C ASP A 191 8.79 1.83 11.68
N PRO A 192 9.54 1.13 10.83
CA PRO A 192 9.00 0.39 9.67
C PRO A 192 7.98 -0.69 10.03
N ARG A 193 7.94 -1.17 11.28
CA ARG A 193 6.99 -2.17 11.78
C ARG A 193 5.61 -1.59 12.07
N VAL A 194 5.51 -0.27 12.29
CA VAL A 194 4.25 0.41 12.62
C VAL A 194 3.25 0.34 11.45
N ARG A 195 3.70 0.51 10.19
CA ARG A 195 2.80 0.42 9.02
C ARG A 195 2.17 -0.98 8.88
N PRO A 196 2.93 -2.10 8.85
CA PRO A 196 2.35 -3.45 8.84
C PRO A 196 1.37 -3.70 10.01
N LEU A 197 1.75 -3.32 11.24
CA LEU A 197 0.90 -3.51 12.42
C LEU A 197 -0.42 -2.73 12.32
N ALA A 198 -0.36 -1.45 11.93
CA ALA A 198 -1.55 -0.61 11.78
C ALA A 198 -2.51 -1.15 10.72
N PHE A 199 -1.98 -1.72 9.63
CA PHE A 199 -2.78 -2.37 8.60
C PHE A 199 -3.46 -3.65 9.12
N ALA A 200 -2.72 -4.55 9.79
CA ALA A 200 -3.30 -5.78 10.34
C ALA A 200 -4.36 -5.51 11.42
N VAL A 201 -4.09 -4.61 12.36
CA VAL A 201 -5.07 -4.25 13.41
C VAL A 201 -6.33 -3.63 12.80
N LYS A 202 -6.19 -2.70 11.85
CA LYS A 202 -7.37 -2.12 11.16
C LYS A 202 -8.14 -3.14 10.33
N TYR A 203 -7.45 -4.09 9.68
CA TYR A 203 -8.07 -5.11 8.84
C TYR A 203 -8.83 -6.12 9.70
N TRP A 204 -8.19 -6.67 10.74
CA TRP A 204 -8.85 -7.49 11.76
C TRP A 204 -10.09 -6.81 12.33
N ALA A 205 -9.96 -5.56 12.80
CA ALA A 205 -11.08 -4.82 13.36
C ALA A 205 -12.22 -4.58 12.35
N LYS A 206 -11.91 -4.39 11.06
CA LYS A 206 -12.90 -4.28 9.98
C LYS A 206 -13.58 -5.63 9.71
N CYS A 207 -12.81 -6.70 9.53
CA CYS A 207 -13.32 -8.05 9.27
C CYS A 207 -14.14 -8.62 10.44
N ARG A 208 -13.85 -8.24 11.69
CA ARG A 208 -14.63 -8.63 12.88
C ARG A 208 -15.77 -7.66 13.21
N GLY A 209 -15.97 -6.60 12.41
CA GLY A 209 -17.07 -5.66 12.55
C GLY A 209 -17.04 -4.84 13.84
N ILE A 210 -15.86 -4.66 14.44
CA ILE A 210 -15.67 -3.85 15.68
C ILE A 210 -15.14 -2.44 15.37
N ASN A 211 -15.23 -2.03 14.09
CA ASN A 211 -14.73 -0.79 13.49
C ASN A 211 -15.88 0.07 12.92
N ASP A 212 -17.06 0.04 13.56
CA ASP A 212 -18.22 0.90 13.26
C ASP A 212 -18.54 1.77 14.49
N SER A 213 -17.97 2.97 14.52
CA SER A 213 -18.21 3.96 15.58
C SER A 213 -19.55 4.68 15.48
N ALA A 214 -20.27 4.56 14.34
CA ALA A 214 -21.66 5.01 14.27
C ALA A 214 -22.59 4.03 14.98
N ASN A 215 -22.26 2.74 14.99
CA ASN A 215 -23.00 1.68 15.69
C ASN A 215 -22.54 1.42 17.13
N GLY A 216 -21.51 2.11 17.62
CA GLY A 216 -21.08 2.05 19.03
C GLY A 216 -19.87 1.14 19.34
N THR A 217 -19.08 0.80 18.32
CA THR A 217 -17.77 0.17 18.49
C THR A 217 -16.64 1.20 18.27
N LEU A 218 -15.38 0.80 18.22
CA LEU A 218 -14.27 1.75 18.04
C LEU A 218 -14.14 2.21 16.58
N SER A 219 -13.34 3.26 16.37
CA SER A 219 -12.97 3.72 15.02
C SER A 219 -11.56 3.23 14.64
N SER A 220 -11.25 3.24 13.33
CA SER A 220 -9.91 2.94 12.82
C SER A 220 -8.83 3.84 13.43
N TYR A 221 -9.18 5.09 13.76
CA TYR A 221 -8.28 6.01 14.47
C TYR A 221 -8.02 5.54 15.90
N ALA A 222 -9.06 5.17 16.64
CA ALA A 222 -8.94 4.64 18.00
C ALA A 222 -8.05 3.39 18.07
N PHE A 223 -8.26 2.40 17.20
CA PHE A 223 -7.39 1.22 17.12
C PHE A 223 -5.93 1.57 16.79
N THR A 224 -5.69 2.63 16.01
CA THR A 224 -4.33 3.11 15.73
C THR A 224 -3.71 3.77 16.97
N MET A 225 -4.48 4.52 17.77
CA MET A 225 -4.03 5.04 19.07
C MET A 225 -3.69 3.91 20.06
N LEU A 226 -4.53 2.87 20.15
CA LEU A 226 -4.25 1.68 20.96
C LEU A 226 -2.91 1.03 20.56
N LEU A 227 -2.66 0.87 19.26
CA LEU A 227 -1.41 0.27 18.75
C LEU A 227 -0.18 1.13 19.07
N ILE A 228 -0.22 2.45 18.82
CA ILE A 228 0.90 3.33 19.11
C ILE A 228 1.21 3.34 20.62
N PHE A 229 0.19 3.41 21.47
CA PHE A 229 0.36 3.36 22.91
C PHE A 229 0.95 2.04 23.40
N TYR A 230 0.50 0.90 22.87
CA TYR A 230 1.10 -0.40 23.16
C TYR A 230 2.62 -0.40 22.87
N LEU A 231 3.03 0.12 21.71
CA LEU A 231 4.45 0.20 21.32
C LEU A 231 5.27 1.22 22.14
N GLN A 232 4.63 2.24 22.73
CA GLN A 232 5.27 3.17 23.68
C GLN A 232 5.39 2.59 25.10
N SER A 233 4.38 1.85 25.55
CA SER A 233 4.20 1.44 26.96
C SER A 233 4.74 0.05 27.29
N ARG A 234 4.71 -0.91 26.33
CA ARG A 234 5.22 -2.27 26.54
C ARG A 234 6.55 -2.53 25.84
N SER A 235 7.61 -2.57 26.63
CA SER A 235 8.87 -3.29 26.37
C SER A 235 9.86 -2.98 27.52
N THR A 236 10.84 -3.84 27.74
CA THR A 236 12.01 -3.53 28.61
C THR A 236 12.86 -2.38 28.03
N LYS A 237 12.68 -2.07 26.74
CA LYS A 237 13.23 -0.92 26.03
C LYS A 237 12.17 -0.36 25.05
N ARG A 238 11.50 0.73 25.44
CA ARG A 238 10.34 1.33 24.72
C ARG A 238 10.54 1.37 23.19
N LEU A 239 9.62 0.77 22.43
CA LEU A 239 9.71 0.68 20.97
C LEU A 239 9.23 1.93 20.24
N LEU A 240 8.49 2.84 20.88
CA LEU A 240 8.28 4.19 20.37
C LEU A 240 8.53 5.22 21.49
N PRO A 241 9.24 6.33 21.21
CA PRO A 241 9.28 7.47 22.13
C PRO A 241 7.92 8.18 22.17
N CYS A 242 7.71 9.03 23.17
CA CYS A 242 6.69 10.08 23.06
C CYS A 242 7.23 11.17 22.12
N ALA A 243 6.55 11.42 21.01
CA ALA A 243 6.91 12.45 20.05
C ALA A 243 6.31 13.85 20.36
N GLN A 244 5.49 13.98 21.40
CA GLN A 244 4.67 15.19 21.63
C GLN A 244 5.48 16.49 21.69
N SER A 245 6.71 16.45 22.21
CA SER A 245 7.60 17.62 22.28
C SER A 245 7.80 18.30 20.91
N LEU A 246 7.90 17.53 19.83
CA LEU A 246 8.02 18.03 18.45
C LEU A 246 6.77 18.81 18.01
N PHE A 247 5.63 18.49 18.60
CA PHE A 247 4.32 19.11 18.36
C PHE A 247 3.94 20.15 19.44
N THR A 248 4.87 20.62 20.29
CA THR A 248 4.55 21.67 21.30
C THR A 248 4.60 23.10 20.75
N GLN A 249 5.23 23.34 19.60
CA GLN A 249 5.43 24.70 19.08
C GLN A 249 4.25 25.25 18.27
N LEU A 250 3.21 24.43 18.04
CA LEU A 250 2.16 24.65 17.05
C LEU A 250 1.31 25.91 17.30
N HIS A 251 1.07 26.29 18.55
CA HIS A 251 0.35 27.51 18.95
C HIS A 251 1.05 28.83 18.55
N LYS A 252 2.20 28.76 17.89
CA LYS A 252 2.86 29.91 17.25
C LYS A 252 2.39 30.12 15.81
N GLU A 253 1.99 29.06 15.12
CA GLU A 253 1.72 29.10 13.68
C GLU A 253 0.28 29.56 13.40
N LYS A 254 0.17 30.86 13.10
CA LYS A 254 -1.09 31.50 12.75
C LYS A 254 -1.66 31.02 11.41
N LYS A 255 -0.82 30.55 10.48
CA LYS A 255 -1.22 30.27 9.09
C LYS A 255 -1.21 28.79 8.76
N VAL A 256 -2.15 28.40 7.89
CA VAL A 256 -2.33 27.01 7.44
C VAL A 256 -1.12 26.56 6.62
N SER A 257 -0.62 27.42 5.73
CA SER A 257 0.62 27.19 4.97
C SER A 257 1.85 26.98 5.87
N ALA A 258 2.11 27.90 6.79
CA ALA A 258 3.25 27.83 7.71
C ALA A 258 3.20 26.60 8.63
N LEU A 259 2.00 26.21 9.10
CA LEU A 259 1.81 24.96 9.83
C LEU A 259 2.18 23.73 8.98
N LEU A 260 1.79 23.69 7.70
CA LEU A 260 2.12 22.56 6.81
C LEU A 260 3.63 22.48 6.55
N GLU A 261 4.28 23.63 6.32
CA GLU A 261 5.74 23.72 6.17
C GLU A 261 6.46 23.17 7.42
N TYR A 262 6.05 23.59 8.63
CA TYR A 262 6.59 23.06 9.89
C TYR A 262 6.36 21.54 10.05
N LEU A 263 5.21 21.02 9.61
CA LEU A 263 4.85 19.60 9.76
C LEU A 263 5.62 18.68 8.79
N ASP A 264 6.00 19.16 7.61
CA ASP A 264 6.83 18.38 6.67
C ASP A 264 8.34 18.46 7.02
N GLU A 265 8.81 19.54 7.66
CA GLU A 265 10.20 19.70 8.15
C GLU A 265 10.47 19.06 9.53
N LEU A 266 9.51 18.35 10.14
CA LEU A 266 9.67 17.74 11.47
C LEU A 266 10.93 16.84 11.57
N PRO A 267 11.83 17.08 12.55
CA PRO A 267 13.07 16.34 12.67
C PRO A 267 12.80 14.91 13.17
N MET A 268 13.42 13.93 12.51
CA MET A 268 13.39 12.53 12.96
C MET A 268 14.21 12.37 14.24
N LEU A 269 13.59 11.81 15.28
CA LEU A 269 14.29 11.43 16.51
C LEU A 269 15.32 10.33 16.21
N ASN A 270 16.56 10.53 16.68
CA ASN A 270 17.59 9.50 16.60
C ASN A 270 17.23 8.33 17.53
N LEU A 271 17.02 7.16 16.94
CA LEU A 271 16.81 5.90 17.64
C LEU A 271 18.14 5.14 17.74
N ASP A 272 18.30 4.33 18.79
CA ASP A 272 19.51 3.50 18.98
C ASP A 272 19.79 2.58 17.78
N ALA A 273 21.06 2.31 17.50
CA ALA A 273 21.45 1.38 16.43
C ALA A 273 20.95 -0.08 16.64
N THR A 274 20.50 -0.43 17.85
CA THR A 274 19.85 -1.72 18.18
C THR A 274 18.33 -1.72 17.95
N PHE A 275 17.77 -0.64 17.40
CA PHE A 275 16.33 -0.49 17.28
C PHE A 275 15.76 -1.49 16.25
N GLY A 276 14.90 -2.41 16.74
CA GLY A 276 14.34 -3.50 15.93
C GLY A 276 15.30 -4.68 15.67
N THR A 277 16.50 -4.72 16.27
CA THR A 277 17.46 -5.82 16.09
C THR A 277 17.29 -6.97 17.11
N ALA A 278 16.33 -6.87 18.03
CA ALA A 278 16.01 -7.94 18.97
C ALA A 278 15.06 -8.97 18.32
N SER A 279 15.36 -10.25 18.48
CA SER A 279 14.51 -11.34 17.94
C SER A 279 13.12 -11.43 18.59
N GLU A 280 12.95 -10.77 19.74
CA GLU A 280 11.70 -10.73 20.51
C GLU A 280 10.65 -9.80 19.84
N ASP A 281 11.08 -8.76 19.13
CA ASP A 281 10.20 -7.69 18.61
C ASP A 281 9.87 -7.80 17.11
N SER A 282 9.65 -9.03 16.61
CA SER A 282 9.17 -9.26 15.24
C SER A 282 7.74 -8.71 15.04
N VAL A 283 7.36 -8.38 13.81
CA VAL A 283 6.01 -7.82 13.53
C VAL A 283 4.90 -8.75 14.01
N GLY A 284 5.06 -10.07 13.87
CA GLY A 284 4.11 -11.07 14.37
C GLY A 284 4.11 -11.18 15.91
N ALA A 285 5.27 -11.07 16.55
CA ALA A 285 5.36 -11.03 18.02
C ALA A 285 4.68 -9.77 18.58
N LEU A 286 4.90 -8.61 17.95
CA LEU A 286 4.25 -7.35 18.34
C LEU A 286 2.74 -7.36 18.07
N LEU A 287 2.26 -8.02 17.02
CA LEU A 287 0.83 -8.19 16.78
C LEU A 287 0.19 -9.12 17.82
N GLY A 288 0.86 -10.22 18.19
CA GLY A 288 0.44 -11.11 19.26
C GLY A 288 0.43 -10.42 20.63
N GLY A 289 1.49 -9.68 20.95
CA GLY A 289 1.63 -8.92 22.19
C GLY A 289 0.66 -7.74 22.30
N PHE A 290 0.25 -7.14 21.17
CA PHE A 290 -0.84 -6.15 21.11
C PHE A 290 -2.18 -6.79 21.50
N PHE A 291 -2.52 -7.96 20.96
CA PHE A 291 -3.73 -8.67 21.34
C PHE A 291 -3.68 -9.14 22.80
N GLN A 292 -2.55 -9.66 23.27
CA GLN A 292 -2.34 -10.03 24.67
C GLN A 292 -2.54 -8.82 25.61
N PHE A 293 -1.93 -7.68 25.28
CA PHE A 293 -1.97 -6.49 26.13
C PHE A 293 -3.40 -6.02 26.39
N TYR A 294 -4.21 -5.89 25.35
CA TYR A 294 -5.62 -5.47 25.46
C TYR A 294 -6.60 -6.59 25.81
N ALA A 295 -6.16 -7.85 25.86
CA ALA A 295 -6.93 -8.94 26.44
C ALA A 295 -6.69 -9.06 27.96
N THR A 296 -5.44 -9.08 28.43
CA THR A 296 -5.10 -9.56 29.77
C THR A 296 -4.23 -8.65 30.64
N GLU A 297 -3.75 -7.50 30.16
CA GLU A 297 -2.75 -6.69 30.89
C GLU A 297 -3.11 -5.21 31.07
N PHE A 298 -3.76 -4.57 30.10
CA PHE A 298 -4.19 -3.18 30.22
C PHE A 298 -5.39 -3.06 31.18
N ASN A 299 -5.27 -2.25 32.23
CA ASN A 299 -6.35 -2.04 33.20
C ASN A 299 -7.46 -1.17 32.58
N ILE A 300 -8.42 -1.81 31.90
CA ILE A 300 -9.57 -1.12 31.31
C ILE A 300 -10.35 -0.31 32.35
N ASP A 301 -10.43 -0.73 33.61
CA ASP A 301 -11.28 -0.09 34.61
C ASP A 301 -10.72 1.25 35.11
N ASP A 302 -9.41 1.38 35.33
CA ASP A 302 -8.79 2.61 35.85
C ASP A 302 -7.92 3.41 34.86
N ASP A 303 -7.35 2.79 33.82
CA ASP A 303 -6.39 3.45 32.93
C ASP A 303 -7.02 4.13 31.70
N VAL A 304 -6.38 5.21 31.26
CA VAL A 304 -6.59 5.89 29.98
C VAL A 304 -5.37 5.69 29.10
N VAL A 305 -5.59 5.22 27.87
CA VAL A 305 -4.59 5.18 26.81
C VAL A 305 -4.20 6.61 26.43
N SER A 306 -2.93 6.99 26.59
CA SER A 306 -2.42 8.31 26.17
C SER A 306 -1.11 8.20 25.38
N VAL A 307 -1.22 8.42 24.07
CA VAL A 307 -0.06 8.49 23.15
C VAL A 307 0.81 9.74 23.41
N ARG A 308 0.22 10.74 24.06
CA ARG A 308 0.84 12.02 24.44
C ARG A 308 1.83 11.90 25.61
N THR A 309 1.64 10.93 26.51
CA THR A 309 2.59 10.62 27.59
C THR A 309 3.42 9.38 27.29
N GLY A 310 2.90 8.43 26.52
CA GLY A 310 3.51 7.11 26.34
C GLY A 310 3.46 6.24 27.60
N SER A 311 2.55 6.56 28.51
CA SER A 311 2.27 5.86 29.77
C SER A 311 0.79 6.03 30.12
N PRO A 312 0.13 5.08 30.82
CA PRO A 312 -1.26 5.24 31.21
C PRO A 312 -1.48 6.49 32.07
N LEU A 313 -2.68 7.05 32.00
CA LEU A 313 -3.18 8.10 32.88
C LEU A 313 -4.38 7.57 33.65
N PHE A 314 -4.47 7.80 34.97
CA PHE A 314 -5.64 7.36 35.74
C PHE A 314 -6.90 8.13 35.33
N LYS A 315 -7.98 7.41 35.02
CA LYS A 315 -9.30 7.96 34.67
C LYS A 315 -9.83 8.92 35.71
N THR A 316 -9.64 8.62 37.00
CA THR A 316 -10.06 9.45 38.14
C THR A 316 -9.36 10.80 38.19
N THR A 317 -8.15 10.91 37.64
CA THR A 317 -7.41 12.18 37.50
C THR A 317 -7.71 12.84 36.16
N LYS A 318 -7.95 12.05 35.11
CA LYS A 318 -8.06 12.52 33.72
C LYS A 318 -9.46 12.98 33.33
N TRP A 319 -10.51 12.36 33.85
CA TRP A 319 -11.91 12.64 33.52
C TRP A 319 -12.70 12.99 34.80
N SER A 320 -13.48 14.07 34.75
CA SER A 320 -14.35 14.49 35.86
C SER A 320 -15.43 13.47 36.23
N ARG A 321 -15.77 12.58 35.29
CA ARG A 321 -16.73 11.48 35.45
C ARG A 321 -16.19 10.22 34.77
N PRO A 322 -15.37 9.40 35.46
CA PRO A 322 -14.73 8.24 34.85
C PRO A 322 -15.73 7.10 34.60
N VAL A 323 -15.72 6.53 33.40
CA VAL A 323 -16.51 5.34 33.06
C VAL A 323 -15.60 4.12 33.15
N GLN A 324 -15.68 3.36 34.25
CA GLN A 324 -14.76 2.24 34.50
C GLN A 324 -14.82 1.18 33.39
N TRP A 325 -16.01 0.62 33.12
CA TRP A 325 -16.18 -0.47 32.15
C TRP A 325 -15.80 -0.16 30.68
N ARG A 326 -15.45 1.08 30.32
CA ARG A 326 -15.14 1.52 28.94
C ARG A 326 -13.64 1.70 28.75
N ILE A 327 -13.05 1.23 27.65
CA ILE A 327 -11.68 1.60 27.27
C ILE A 327 -11.62 3.09 26.91
N SER A 328 -10.94 3.90 27.73
CA SER A 328 -10.75 5.33 27.50
C SER A 328 -9.44 5.61 26.77
N ILE A 329 -9.48 6.56 25.83
CA ILE A 329 -8.36 6.91 24.95
C ILE A 329 -8.29 8.44 24.85
N GLU A 330 -7.25 9.05 25.41
CA GLU A 330 -7.01 10.50 25.30
C GLU A 330 -6.58 10.85 23.86
N ASP A 331 -7.24 11.82 23.22
CA ASP A 331 -6.73 12.40 21.98
C ASP A 331 -5.42 13.18 22.22
N PRO A 332 -4.36 12.98 21.40
CA PRO A 332 -3.05 13.61 21.62
C PRO A 332 -3.04 15.14 21.63
N PHE A 333 -4.03 15.80 21.01
CA PHE A 333 -4.10 17.26 20.94
C PHE A 333 -5.40 17.81 21.54
N GLU A 334 -6.54 17.18 21.26
CA GLU A 334 -7.82 17.60 21.82
C GLU A 334 -8.01 16.99 23.22
N LEU A 335 -7.24 17.43 24.22
CA LEU A 335 -7.07 16.71 25.49
C LEU A 335 -8.35 16.43 26.29
N MET A 336 -9.46 17.14 26.03
CA MET A 336 -10.76 16.88 26.66
C MET A 336 -11.58 15.78 25.95
N HIS A 337 -11.07 15.21 24.86
CA HIS A 337 -11.71 14.16 24.08
C HIS A 337 -11.24 12.77 24.52
N ASP A 338 -12.15 12.00 25.12
CA ASP A 338 -12.04 10.54 25.14
C ASP A 338 -12.50 10.00 23.76
N VAL A 339 -11.59 9.45 22.97
CA VAL A 339 -11.88 8.83 21.66
C VAL A 339 -12.71 7.54 21.84
N GLY A 340 -12.55 6.85 22.96
CA GLY A 340 -13.31 5.65 23.33
C GLY A 340 -14.78 5.91 23.68
N ARG A 341 -15.19 7.19 23.88
CA ARG A 341 -16.57 7.58 24.23
C ARG A 341 -17.65 7.10 23.25
N VAL A 342 -17.27 6.72 22.03
CA VAL A 342 -18.16 6.12 21.03
C VAL A 342 -18.78 4.80 21.50
N ILE A 343 -18.13 4.09 22.42
CA ILE A 343 -18.66 2.86 23.05
C ILE A 343 -19.72 3.27 24.09
N PHE A 344 -20.93 3.54 23.62
CA PHE A 344 -22.01 4.04 24.47
C PHE A 344 -22.55 2.99 25.45
N ASN A 345 -22.55 1.69 25.11
CA ASN A 345 -23.10 0.62 25.95
C ASN A 345 -22.05 -0.43 26.34
N LYS A 346 -22.13 -0.97 27.57
CA LYS A 346 -21.22 -2.01 28.10
C LYS A 346 -21.13 -3.26 27.22
N LYS A 347 -22.23 -3.74 26.63
CA LYS A 347 -22.19 -4.86 25.67
C LYS A 347 -21.29 -4.58 24.45
N GLY A 348 -21.15 -3.31 24.05
CA GLY A 348 -20.22 -2.90 22.98
C GLY A 348 -18.76 -3.05 23.39
N GLN A 349 -18.42 -2.74 24.65
CA GLN A 349 -17.09 -3.07 25.18
C GLN A 349 -16.90 -4.58 25.27
N GLU A 350 -17.88 -5.33 25.78
CA GLU A 350 -17.78 -6.79 25.92
C GLU A 350 -17.52 -7.48 24.57
N VAL A 351 -18.15 -7.01 23.49
CA VAL A 351 -17.85 -7.45 22.11
C VAL A 351 -16.39 -7.20 21.73
N ILE A 352 -15.88 -5.98 21.97
CA ILE A 352 -14.49 -5.61 21.66
C ILE A 352 -13.50 -6.46 22.49
N SER A 353 -13.71 -6.56 23.80
CA SER A 353 -12.86 -7.33 24.71
C SER A 353 -12.88 -8.83 24.41
N LYS A 354 -14.04 -9.40 24.00
CA LYS A 354 -14.14 -10.79 23.53
C LYS A 354 -13.33 -11.03 22.26
N GLU A 355 -13.33 -10.10 21.29
CA GLU A 355 -12.51 -10.22 20.09
C GLU A 355 -11.00 -10.12 20.40
N PHE A 356 -10.57 -9.25 21.32
CA PHE A 356 -9.18 -9.23 21.78
C PHE A 356 -8.75 -10.58 22.39
N HIS A 357 -9.59 -11.17 23.25
CA HIS A 357 -9.35 -12.51 23.81
C HIS A 357 -9.34 -13.60 22.73
N ARG A 358 -10.26 -13.56 21.75
CA ARG A 358 -10.31 -14.51 20.63
C ARG A 358 -9.03 -14.42 19.79
N ALA A 359 -8.60 -13.21 19.43
CA ALA A 359 -7.39 -12.98 18.64
C ALA A 359 -6.13 -13.45 19.39
N TYR A 360 -5.99 -13.12 20.68
CA TYR A 360 -4.87 -13.58 21.51
C TYR A 360 -4.83 -15.12 21.63
N SER A 361 -5.97 -15.75 21.85
CA SER A 361 -6.09 -17.22 21.89
C SER A 361 -5.68 -17.85 20.55
N MET A 362 -6.16 -17.32 19.41
CA MET A 362 -5.79 -17.82 18.08
C MET A 362 -4.30 -17.65 17.76
N VAL A 363 -3.68 -16.53 18.15
CA VAL A 363 -2.21 -16.38 18.02
C VAL A 363 -1.47 -17.39 18.90
N SER A 364 -1.96 -17.62 20.13
CA SER A 364 -1.39 -18.63 21.05
C SER A 364 -1.52 -20.07 20.51
N MET A 365 -2.58 -20.35 19.74
CA MET A 365 -2.76 -21.59 18.98
C MET A 365 -1.99 -21.64 17.65
N GLY A 366 -1.13 -20.67 17.36
CA GLY A 366 -0.28 -20.62 16.16
C GLY A 366 -1.02 -20.34 14.85
N LYS A 367 -2.24 -19.77 14.91
CA LYS A 367 -3.07 -19.51 13.73
C LYS A 367 -2.50 -18.42 12.81
N ARG A 368 -2.82 -18.51 11.52
CA ARG A 368 -2.44 -17.52 10.48
C ARG A 368 -3.28 -16.26 10.58
N LEU A 369 -2.78 -15.15 10.00
CA LEU A 369 -3.52 -13.87 10.03
C LEU A 369 -4.89 -13.97 9.35
N GLU A 370 -4.98 -14.76 8.28
CA GLU A 370 -6.21 -15.06 7.56
C GLU A 370 -7.26 -15.71 8.48
N GLU A 371 -6.86 -16.71 9.28
CA GLU A 371 -7.74 -17.36 10.25
C GLU A 371 -8.16 -16.40 11.38
N ILE A 372 -7.22 -15.60 11.90
CA ILE A 372 -7.49 -14.61 12.96
C ILE A 372 -8.49 -13.54 12.49
N CYS A 373 -8.41 -13.13 11.22
CA CYS A 373 -9.30 -12.17 10.59
C CYS A 373 -10.57 -12.81 10.00
N ALA A 374 -10.66 -14.14 9.91
CA ALA A 374 -11.78 -14.83 9.28
C ALA A 374 -13.11 -14.50 9.95
N LEU A 375 -14.18 -14.60 9.17
CA LEU A 375 -15.56 -14.54 9.65
C LEU A 375 -15.95 -15.94 10.17
N ASP A 376 -16.56 -15.98 11.35
CA ASP A 376 -17.04 -17.19 12.03
C ASP A 376 -18.35 -16.86 12.77
N GLU A 377 -19.03 -17.87 13.31
CA GLU A 377 -20.31 -17.69 14.04
C GLU A 377 -20.19 -16.83 15.31
N LEU A 378 -18.97 -16.55 15.79
CA LEU A 378 -18.70 -15.66 16.92
C LEU A 378 -18.66 -14.18 16.50
N ALA A 379 -18.64 -13.88 15.19
CA ALA A 379 -18.69 -12.53 14.67
C ALA A 379 -20.09 -11.92 14.87
N TRP A 380 -20.26 -11.15 15.94
CA TRP A 380 -21.55 -10.55 16.34
C TRP A 380 -22.34 -9.91 15.19
N HIS A 381 -21.63 -9.24 14.25
CA HIS A 381 -22.20 -8.47 13.16
C HIS A 381 -22.75 -9.32 11.99
N LEU A 382 -22.48 -10.63 11.96
CA LEU A 382 -23.15 -11.58 11.07
C LEU A 382 -24.54 -11.95 11.60
N ASN A 383 -24.65 -12.11 12.92
CA ASN A 383 -25.83 -12.62 13.58
C ASN A 383 -26.84 -11.49 13.92
N ALA A 384 -26.34 -10.28 14.18
CA ALA A 384 -27.15 -9.12 14.57
C ALA A 384 -26.56 -7.79 14.05
N SER A 385 -27.44 -6.86 13.67
CA SER A 385 -27.07 -5.44 13.45
C SER A 385 -27.00 -4.64 14.77
N CYS A 386 -27.58 -5.19 15.84
CA CYS A 386 -27.65 -4.63 17.17
C CYS A 386 -27.12 -5.64 18.22
N TYR A 387 -25.91 -5.42 18.74
CA TYR A 387 -25.33 -6.22 19.83
C TYR A 387 -26.02 -6.02 21.20
N ILE A 388 -27.04 -5.16 21.31
CA ILE A 388 -27.74 -4.89 22.58
C ILE A 388 -28.88 -5.88 22.81
N CYS A 389 -29.64 -6.18 21.76
CA CYS A 389 -30.79 -7.09 21.79
C CYS A 389 -30.72 -8.22 20.74
N ASP A 390 -29.54 -8.40 20.15
CA ASP A 390 -29.19 -9.47 19.21
C ASP A 390 -30.12 -9.53 17.98
N SER A 391 -30.55 -8.35 17.53
CA SER A 391 -31.51 -8.16 16.44
C SER A 391 -30.86 -7.70 15.14
N THR A 392 -31.40 -8.17 14.02
CA THR A 392 -30.98 -7.79 12.65
C THR A 392 -31.71 -6.57 12.09
N SER A 393 -32.78 -6.07 12.73
CA SER A 393 -33.67 -5.06 12.13
C SER A 393 -33.23 -3.60 12.27
N HIS A 394 -32.24 -3.31 13.13
CA HIS A 394 -31.82 -1.95 13.46
C HIS A 394 -30.37 -1.92 13.99
N LYS A 395 -29.74 -0.74 14.02
CA LYS A 395 -28.43 -0.54 14.63
C LYS A 395 -28.54 -0.39 16.16
N ALA A 396 -27.50 -0.80 16.90
CA ALA A 396 -27.45 -0.68 18.37
C ALA A 396 -27.67 0.76 18.87
N ARG A 397 -27.24 1.78 18.12
CA ARG A 397 -27.47 3.20 18.47
C ARG A 397 -28.95 3.60 18.50
N GLU A 398 -29.78 2.87 17.74
CA GLU A 398 -31.23 3.05 17.53
C GLU A 398 -32.07 2.06 18.36
N CYS A 399 -31.42 1.17 19.12
CA CYS A 399 -32.12 0.16 19.90
C CYS A 399 -32.90 0.75 21.07
N ALA A 400 -34.20 0.45 21.16
CA ALA A 400 -35.02 0.84 22.32
C ALA A 400 -34.53 0.26 23.65
N GLN A 401 -33.84 -0.89 23.62
CA GLN A 401 -33.21 -1.49 24.80
C GLN A 401 -31.88 -0.81 25.19
N ALA A 402 -31.29 0.03 24.33
CA ALA A 402 -30.13 0.84 24.71
C ALA A 402 -30.43 1.84 25.85
N THR A 403 -31.72 2.10 26.11
CA THR A 403 -32.25 2.91 27.21
C THR A 403 -32.92 2.10 28.33
N PHE A 404 -32.92 0.76 28.29
CA PHE A 404 -33.69 -0.06 29.24
C PHE A 404 -32.97 -1.32 29.74
N ARG A 405 -32.92 -1.43 31.08
CA ARG A 405 -32.65 -2.65 31.89
C ARG A 405 -31.20 -3.18 31.91
N SER A 406 -30.75 -3.84 32.99
CA SER A 406 -31.19 -3.81 34.41
C SER A 406 -30.21 -4.60 35.28
N ASP A 407 -29.80 -4.07 36.43
CA ASP A 407 -29.23 -4.90 37.51
C ASP A 407 -30.33 -5.79 38.11
N THR A 408 -30.09 -7.10 38.14
CA THR A 408 -31.05 -8.11 38.65
C THR A 408 -30.36 -9.16 39.53
N SER A 409 -29.57 -8.72 40.50
CA SER A 409 -28.97 -9.60 41.51
C SER A 409 -28.66 -8.92 42.86
N ALA A 410 -29.61 -8.17 43.43
CA ALA A 410 -29.55 -7.72 44.82
C ALA A 410 -30.96 -7.59 45.44
N THR A 411 -31.07 -7.86 46.74
CA THR A 411 -32.34 -7.86 47.49
C THR A 411 -32.81 -6.46 47.90
N ARG A 412 -34.12 -6.36 48.16
CA ARG A 412 -34.87 -5.20 48.67
C ARG A 412 -34.06 -4.22 49.56
N ILE A 413 -34.08 -2.95 49.19
CA ILE A 413 -34.24 -1.80 50.12
C ILE A 413 -35.07 -0.73 49.39
N SER A 414 -35.88 0.01 50.14
CA SER A 414 -36.83 1.00 49.61
C SER A 414 -36.32 2.44 49.72
N SER A 415 -36.12 3.13 48.60
CA SER A 415 -36.25 4.59 48.49
C SER A 415 -36.18 5.02 47.02
N PHE A 416 -36.98 6.02 46.64
CA PHE A 416 -36.85 6.69 45.34
C PHE A 416 -35.66 7.65 45.37
N SER A 417 -34.69 7.47 44.48
CA SER A 417 -33.64 8.47 44.19
C SER A 417 -33.77 8.94 42.74
N PRO A 418 -34.25 10.17 42.47
CA PRO A 418 -34.63 10.58 41.12
C PRO A 418 -33.52 11.33 40.38
N LEU A 419 -32.44 10.64 40.01
CA LEU A 419 -31.36 11.17 39.15
C LEU A 419 -30.70 10.01 38.37
N SER A 420 -31.15 9.76 37.15
CA SER A 420 -30.48 8.82 36.24
C SER A 420 -29.38 9.54 35.46
N ASP A 421 -28.19 8.94 35.36
CA ASP A 421 -27.08 9.51 34.62
C ASP A 421 -27.31 9.47 33.10
N CYS A 422 -26.90 10.55 32.42
CA CYS A 422 -26.84 10.59 30.97
C CYS A 422 -25.69 9.73 30.48
N TRP A 423 -25.96 8.44 30.24
CA TRP A 423 -25.01 7.44 29.73
C TRP A 423 -24.20 7.83 28.47
N TYR A 424 -24.61 8.89 27.75
CA TYR A 424 -23.89 9.45 26.60
C TYR A 424 -22.73 10.39 26.98
N CYS A 425 -22.85 11.19 28.03
CA CYS A 425 -21.76 12.09 28.52
C CYS A 425 -21.24 11.74 29.93
N GLY A 426 -21.94 10.89 30.67
CA GLY A 426 -21.69 10.58 32.08
C GLY A 426 -22.35 11.54 33.07
N GLU A 427 -23.01 12.62 32.62
CA GLU A 427 -23.52 13.66 33.52
C GLU A 427 -24.91 13.38 34.08
N ALA A 428 -25.10 13.69 35.36
CA ALA A 428 -26.37 13.57 36.05
C ALA A 428 -27.25 14.81 35.81
N GLY A 429 -28.57 14.62 35.78
CA GLY A 429 -29.56 15.71 35.71
C GLY A 429 -30.26 15.86 34.36
N HIS A 430 -29.92 15.03 33.37
CA HIS A 430 -30.60 15.01 32.07
C HIS A 430 -30.59 13.61 31.43
N TYR A 431 -31.54 13.33 30.55
CA TYR A 431 -31.52 12.11 29.72
C TYR A 431 -30.72 12.33 28.43
N LYS A 432 -30.38 11.24 27.72
CA LYS A 432 -29.67 11.29 26.41
C LYS A 432 -30.20 12.39 25.48
N ALA A 433 -31.52 12.54 25.35
CA ALA A 433 -32.16 13.52 24.45
C ALA A 433 -32.00 15.00 24.87
N ALA A 434 -31.62 15.27 26.12
CA ALA A 434 -31.42 16.62 26.68
C ALA A 434 -29.95 16.89 27.05
N CYS A 435 -29.02 16.14 26.47
CA CYS A 435 -27.60 16.22 26.78
C CYS A 435 -26.90 17.35 26.01
N PRO A 436 -26.09 18.21 26.66
CA PRO A 436 -25.39 19.30 25.99
C PRO A 436 -24.31 18.80 25.01
N LEU A 437 -23.84 17.55 25.14
CA LEU A 437 -22.95 16.93 24.14
C LEU A 437 -23.71 16.29 22.96
N ILE A 438 -25.05 16.34 22.97
CA ILE A 438 -25.96 15.86 21.91
C ILE A 438 -26.61 16.99 21.12
N CYS A 439 -26.24 18.25 21.41
CA CYS A 439 -26.42 19.35 20.45
C CYS A 439 -25.89 18.87 19.07
N PHE A 440 -26.72 18.70 18.04
CA PHE A 440 -28.07 19.24 17.84
C PHE A 440 -29.05 18.17 17.35
N THR A 441 -30.22 18.06 17.96
CA THR A 441 -31.37 17.33 17.40
C THR A 441 -32.48 18.24 16.88
N SER A 442 -32.39 19.55 17.15
CA SER A 442 -33.35 20.55 16.71
C SER A 442 -32.74 21.97 16.68
N ILE A 443 -32.22 22.38 15.53
CA ILE A 443 -32.18 23.79 15.12
C ILE A 443 -33.37 23.98 14.18
N PRO A 444 -34.19 25.05 14.31
CA PRO A 444 -35.24 25.33 13.34
C PRO A 444 -34.64 25.57 11.95
N ILE A 445 -35.08 24.78 10.96
CA ILE A 445 -34.59 24.88 9.59
C ILE A 445 -35.34 26.01 8.86
N GLU A 446 -34.95 27.25 9.14
CA GLU A 446 -35.28 28.38 8.28
C GLU A 446 -34.28 28.39 7.09
N GLY A 447 -34.77 28.07 5.89
CA GLY A 447 -34.00 28.15 4.64
C GLY A 447 -33.92 26.86 3.81
N PHE A 448 -34.21 25.67 4.37
CA PHE A 448 -34.17 24.39 3.63
C PHE A 448 -35.55 23.72 3.52
N ALA A 449 -36.41 24.32 2.68
CA ALA A 449 -37.75 23.80 2.36
C ALA A 449 -38.06 23.87 0.85
N ALA A 450 -37.06 23.62 -0.01
CA ALA A 450 -37.22 23.76 -1.48
C ALA A 450 -36.43 22.75 -2.35
N VAL A 451 -35.79 21.72 -1.78
CA VAL A 451 -35.03 20.71 -2.57
C VAL A 451 -35.26 19.28 -2.08
N GLU A 452 -36.48 18.74 -2.24
CA GLU A 452 -36.63 17.29 -2.41
C GLU A 452 -37.94 16.87 -3.08
N LYS A 453 -37.86 15.80 -3.88
CA LYS A 453 -38.95 15.03 -4.51
C LYS A 453 -39.71 15.76 -5.65
N LYS A 454 -40.04 15.11 -6.78
CA LYS A 454 -39.97 13.65 -7.09
C LYS A 454 -39.87 13.36 -8.59
N MET A 455 -39.24 12.24 -8.94
CA MET A 455 -39.58 11.52 -10.19
C MET A 455 -41.03 11.00 -10.11
N PRO A 456 -41.77 10.93 -11.23
CA PRO A 456 -43.14 10.46 -11.22
C PRO A 456 -43.24 8.93 -11.14
N LEU A 457 -44.24 8.46 -10.37
CA LEU A 457 -44.93 7.20 -10.59
C LEU A 457 -46.40 7.54 -10.92
N SER A 458 -47.09 6.60 -11.56
CA SER A 458 -48.42 6.72 -12.19
C SER A 458 -49.49 7.56 -11.45
N THR A 459 -50.31 8.27 -12.25
CA THR A 459 -51.61 8.91 -11.94
C THR A 459 -51.62 10.04 -10.88
N SER A 460 -52.26 11.20 -11.11
CA SER A 460 -52.95 11.73 -12.31
C SER A 460 -53.10 13.27 -12.27
N VAL A 461 -52.99 13.90 -13.46
CA VAL A 461 -53.72 15.08 -13.99
C VAL A 461 -54.28 16.13 -13.00
N ALA A 462 -54.08 17.46 -13.13
CA ALA A 462 -53.18 18.33 -13.94
C ALA A 462 -53.39 19.81 -13.52
N THR A 463 -52.49 20.73 -13.94
CA THR A 463 -52.65 22.22 -13.91
C THR A 463 -52.71 22.85 -12.49
N THR A 464 -52.24 24.07 -12.21
CA THR A 464 -51.73 25.20 -13.03
C THR A 464 -50.64 25.97 -12.28
N VAL A 465 -49.52 26.32 -12.92
CA VAL A 465 -48.64 27.43 -12.47
C VAL A 465 -48.20 28.25 -13.68
N ALA A 466 -49.00 29.25 -14.03
CA ALA A 466 -48.73 30.22 -15.08
C ALA A 466 -49.30 31.59 -14.70
N THR A 467 -48.66 32.26 -13.74
CA THR A 467 -48.93 33.66 -13.35
C THR A 467 -47.72 34.23 -12.59
N TYR A 468 -47.62 35.57 -12.55
CA TYR A 468 -46.64 36.34 -11.78
C TYR A 468 -45.15 36.13 -12.08
N LEU A 469 -44.85 36.18 -13.38
CA LEU A 469 -43.70 36.94 -13.85
C LEU A 469 -44.10 38.42 -14.05
N ASP A 470 -44.47 39.14 -12.98
CA ASP A 470 -44.41 40.62 -12.98
C ASP A 470 -44.51 41.24 -11.57
N LEU A 471 -43.64 42.21 -11.28
CA LEU A 471 -43.93 43.48 -10.59
C LEU A 471 -42.64 44.30 -10.41
N ARG A 472 -42.42 45.25 -11.33
CA ARG A 472 -41.39 46.30 -11.19
C ARG A 472 -41.88 47.47 -10.33
N ASN A 473 -40.92 48.11 -9.66
CA ASN A 473 -40.88 49.52 -9.25
C ASN A 473 -41.65 50.02 -8.00
N HIS A 474 -41.06 51.09 -7.42
CA HIS A 474 -41.59 52.01 -6.39
C HIS A 474 -41.60 51.50 -4.93
N HIS A 475 -41.21 52.26 -3.89
CA HIS A 475 -40.49 53.56 -3.73
C HIS A 475 -39.49 53.38 -2.55
N ARG A 476 -38.27 53.95 -2.46
CA ARG A 476 -37.76 55.34 -2.54
C ARG A 476 -38.07 56.22 -1.30
N LYS A 477 -37.00 56.82 -0.71
CA LYS A 477 -36.91 57.73 0.47
C LYS A 477 -36.76 56.98 1.83
N THR A 478 -36.05 57.48 2.86
CA THR A 478 -35.46 58.82 3.16
C THR A 478 -34.07 58.78 3.85
N LYS A 479 -33.22 59.79 3.55
CA LYS A 479 -32.28 60.57 4.41
C LYS A 479 -31.59 59.89 5.62
N ALA A 480 -30.24 59.78 5.63
CA ALA A 480 -29.23 60.72 6.19
C ALA A 480 -28.88 60.43 7.68
N THR A 481 -27.75 60.82 8.31
CA THR A 481 -26.74 61.87 8.06
C THR A 481 -25.28 61.45 8.43
N HIS A 482 -24.28 62.19 7.93
CA HIS A 482 -22.92 62.34 8.53
C HIS A 482 -22.92 63.58 9.46
N PRO A 483 -22.05 63.73 10.49
CA PRO A 483 -20.60 63.96 10.28
C PRO A 483 -19.62 63.61 11.45
N SER A 484 -18.39 64.12 11.31
CA SER A 484 -17.40 64.54 12.35
C SER A 484 -16.53 63.51 13.11
N SER A 485 -15.22 63.63 12.86
CA SER A 485 -14.11 63.49 13.83
C SER A 485 -13.83 64.89 14.48
N PRO A 486 -12.74 65.14 15.25
CA PRO A 486 -11.75 64.29 15.94
C PRO A 486 -11.55 64.70 17.43
N ILE A 487 -10.50 64.20 18.13
CA ILE A 487 -9.79 64.71 19.35
C ILE A 487 -9.10 63.50 20.04
N ARG A 488 -7.94 63.54 20.74
CA ARG A 488 -6.61 64.20 20.65
C ARG A 488 -5.67 63.43 21.64
N PRO A 489 -4.32 63.54 21.64
CA PRO A 489 -3.43 62.72 22.50
C PRO A 489 -3.12 63.40 23.85
N PRO A 490 -2.28 62.80 24.76
CA PRO A 490 -0.87 63.26 24.79
C PRO A 490 0.23 62.30 25.35
N MET A 491 1.44 62.36 24.76
CA MET A 491 2.77 62.34 25.46
C MET A 491 3.24 61.01 26.15
N LYS A 492 4.50 60.72 26.56
CA LYS A 492 5.88 61.34 26.65
C LYS A 492 6.93 60.12 26.72
N LYS A 493 8.25 60.10 27.05
CA LYS A 493 9.24 61.02 27.69
C LYS A 493 10.79 60.71 27.51
N LYS A 494 11.39 60.45 26.31
CA LYS A 494 12.88 60.32 26.04
C LYS A 494 13.50 58.91 26.34
N ARG A 495 14.80 58.53 26.11
CA ARG A 495 16.07 59.17 25.58
C ARG A 495 17.13 58.08 25.19
N ALA A 496 18.13 58.43 24.34
CA ALA A 496 19.59 58.08 24.30
C ALA A 496 20.12 56.68 24.76
N ARG A 497 21.23 56.08 24.26
CA ARG A 497 22.45 56.48 23.48
C ARG A 497 23.07 55.14 22.95
N ALA A 498 23.65 54.98 21.75
CA ALA A 498 25.00 55.35 21.25
C ALA A 498 26.16 55.09 22.25
N PHE A 499 27.34 54.53 21.93
CA PHE A 499 28.13 54.29 20.70
C PHE A 499 28.70 52.84 20.70
N GLY A 500 29.53 52.32 19.77
CA GLY A 500 30.30 52.90 18.64
C GLY A 500 30.96 51.82 17.74
N SER A 501 31.86 52.23 16.83
CA SER A 501 32.35 51.44 15.69
C SER A 501 33.91 51.22 15.68
N PRO A 502 34.67 51.22 14.56
CA PRO A 502 35.01 50.01 13.77
C PRO A 502 36.51 49.80 13.41
N SER A 503 36.88 48.62 12.89
CA SER A 503 37.98 48.35 11.93
C SER A 503 37.97 46.85 11.53
N VAL A 504 38.25 46.33 10.31
CA VAL A 504 39.01 46.70 9.07
C VAL A 504 40.43 46.12 8.97
N SER A 505 40.54 44.99 8.24
CA SER A 505 41.67 44.43 7.44
C SER A 505 41.39 42.92 7.23
N VAL A 506 41.39 42.27 6.05
CA VAL A 506 42.15 42.33 4.78
C VAL A 506 43.55 41.72 4.86
N VAL A 507 43.73 40.52 4.27
CA VAL A 507 44.88 40.08 3.43
C VAL A 507 44.57 38.71 2.77
N ARG A 508 45.38 38.26 1.80
CA ARG A 508 45.07 37.24 0.77
C ARG A 508 45.62 35.82 1.05
N CYS A 509 44.84 34.82 0.59
CA CYS A 509 45.19 33.67 -0.27
C CYS A 509 46.59 33.01 -0.22
N THR A 510 46.61 31.67 -0.07
CA THR A 510 47.39 30.72 -0.92
C THR A 510 46.81 29.29 -0.84
N GLN A 511 46.73 28.57 -1.97
CA GLN A 511 46.89 27.10 -2.01
C GLN A 511 48.39 26.78 -2.25
N PRO A 512 48.90 25.54 -2.02
CA PRO A 512 48.89 24.57 -3.13
C PRO A 512 48.91 23.06 -2.76
N ALA A 513 48.73 22.25 -3.82
CA ALA A 513 49.35 20.94 -4.09
C ALA A 513 49.04 19.70 -3.22
N ALA A 514 48.65 18.62 -3.94
CA ALA A 514 48.50 17.26 -3.45
C ALA A 514 49.84 16.51 -3.29
N ARG A 515 49.80 15.34 -2.65
CA ARG A 515 50.75 14.24 -2.95
C ARG A 515 50.12 12.86 -2.75
N SER A 516 50.50 11.94 -3.63
CA SER A 516 50.09 10.53 -3.66
C SER A 516 51.25 9.61 -3.27
N THR A 517 50.97 8.53 -2.55
CA THR A 517 51.89 7.39 -2.40
C THR A 517 51.13 6.06 -2.48
N SER A 518 51.66 5.15 -3.27
CA SER A 518 51.19 3.77 -3.44
C SER A 518 52.30 2.79 -3.04
N VAL A 519 51.94 1.64 -2.46
CA VAL A 519 52.69 0.37 -2.37
C VAL A 519 51.92 -0.58 -1.41
N SER A 520 52.02 -1.92 -1.43
CA SER A 520 52.03 -2.95 -2.50
C SER A 520 52.39 -4.30 -1.84
N THR A 521 51.64 -5.38 -2.11
CA THR A 521 51.87 -6.77 -1.64
C THR A 521 51.81 -6.98 -0.10
N ARG A 522 51.65 -8.19 0.46
CA ARG A 522 51.68 -9.57 -0.09
C ARG A 522 50.65 -10.46 0.65
N ALA A 523 50.30 -11.62 0.09
CA ALA A 523 49.24 -12.50 0.62
C ALA A 523 49.73 -13.81 1.26
N THR A 524 48.94 -14.33 2.22
CA THR A 524 48.91 -15.72 2.71
C THR A 524 47.47 -16.09 3.08
N GLY A 525 47.08 -17.37 2.98
CA GLY A 525 45.71 -17.85 3.25
C GLY A 525 45.37 -18.02 4.75
N GLY A 526 44.16 -18.45 5.15
CA GLY A 526 42.97 -18.81 4.37
C GLY A 526 41.88 -19.48 5.24
N SER A 527 40.92 -20.18 4.59
CA SER A 527 39.81 -20.99 5.16
C SER A 527 38.61 -20.27 5.80
N GLY A 528 37.39 -20.75 5.46
CA GLY A 528 36.12 -20.64 6.22
C GLY A 528 35.46 -19.26 6.42
N THR A 529 34.14 -19.08 6.43
CA THR A 529 32.97 -19.97 6.18
C THR A 529 31.73 -19.12 5.81
N ASP A 530 30.82 -19.62 4.97
CA ASP A 530 29.57 -18.93 4.57
C ASP A 530 28.48 -18.87 5.66
N CYS A 531 27.89 -17.69 5.94
CA CYS A 531 26.65 -17.58 6.75
C CYS A 531 25.84 -16.23 6.68
N GLU A 532 25.79 -15.49 5.57
CA GLU A 532 25.01 -14.20 5.49
C GLU A 532 23.88 -14.12 4.44
N SER A 533 23.48 -15.22 3.78
CA SER A 533 22.60 -15.20 2.60
C SER A 533 21.08 -15.21 2.89
N ALA A 534 20.62 -15.78 4.00
CA ALA A 534 19.19 -16.12 4.19
C ALA A 534 18.22 -14.92 4.26
N GLY A 535 18.68 -13.75 4.72
CA GLY A 535 17.83 -12.59 5.03
C GLY A 535 17.29 -11.78 3.84
N GLN A 536 17.63 -12.13 2.59
CA GLN A 536 17.21 -11.37 1.40
C GLN A 536 16.14 -12.06 0.53
N SER A 537 16.13 -13.39 0.43
CA SER A 537 15.26 -14.10 -0.54
C SER A 537 13.76 -13.89 -0.28
N THR A 538 13.34 -13.87 0.99
CA THR A 538 11.92 -13.88 1.40
C THR A 538 11.11 -12.65 0.96
N MET A 539 11.76 -11.51 0.72
CA MET A 539 11.12 -10.31 0.16
C MET A 539 10.98 -10.40 -1.37
N SER A 540 11.95 -11.00 -2.06
CA SER A 540 11.89 -11.21 -3.51
C SER A 540 10.75 -12.18 -3.88
N VAL A 541 10.59 -13.26 -3.12
CA VAL A 541 9.54 -14.27 -3.36
C VAL A 541 8.13 -13.65 -3.33
N ARG A 542 7.79 -12.81 -2.35
CA ARG A 542 6.46 -12.18 -2.26
C ARG A 542 6.20 -11.16 -3.36
N ARG A 543 7.17 -10.30 -3.68
CA ARG A 543 7.12 -9.39 -4.83
C ARG A 543 6.82 -10.16 -6.12
N ASN A 544 7.47 -11.31 -6.32
CA ASN A 544 7.27 -12.14 -7.50
C ASN A 544 5.90 -12.83 -7.52
N VAL A 545 5.39 -13.35 -6.40
CA VAL A 545 4.03 -13.92 -6.32
C VAL A 545 2.97 -12.85 -6.60
N ARG A 546 3.12 -11.64 -6.06
CA ARG A 546 2.23 -10.49 -6.34
C ARG A 546 2.20 -10.15 -7.82
N LEU A 547 3.36 -9.85 -8.41
CA LEU A 547 3.46 -9.41 -9.80
C LEU A 547 3.02 -10.53 -10.78
N ARG A 548 3.23 -11.80 -10.43
CA ARG A 548 2.65 -12.93 -11.17
C ARG A 548 1.12 -12.95 -11.11
N ARG A 549 0.51 -12.64 -9.96
CA ARG A 549 -0.95 -12.51 -9.82
C ARG A 549 -1.49 -11.32 -10.63
N GLU A 550 -0.76 -10.21 -10.68
CA GLU A 550 -1.10 -9.05 -11.52
C GLU A 550 -0.99 -9.36 -13.02
N TYR A 551 0.04 -10.09 -13.47
CA TYR A 551 0.14 -10.61 -14.85
C TYR A 551 -1.02 -11.57 -15.19
N LEU A 552 -1.33 -12.53 -14.32
CA LEU A 552 -2.43 -13.49 -14.55
C LEU A 552 -3.79 -12.79 -14.56
N TYR A 553 -3.99 -11.74 -13.75
CA TYR A 553 -5.20 -10.93 -13.78
C TYR A 553 -5.34 -10.16 -15.09
N ARG A 554 -4.27 -9.49 -15.56
CA ARG A 554 -4.24 -8.81 -16.88
C ARG A 554 -4.55 -9.79 -18.02
N LYS A 555 -3.93 -10.97 -18.01
CA LYS A 555 -4.20 -12.03 -19.00
C LYS A 555 -5.63 -12.57 -18.91
N GLY A 556 -6.24 -12.57 -17.72
CA GLY A 556 -7.65 -12.88 -17.53
C GLY A 556 -8.63 -11.82 -18.06
N LEU A 557 -8.16 -10.59 -18.33
CA LEU A 557 -8.94 -9.54 -18.99
C LEU A 557 -8.80 -9.59 -20.53
N GLU A 558 -7.68 -10.12 -21.05
CA GLU A 558 -7.37 -10.19 -22.49
C GLU A 558 -8.55 -10.67 -23.35
N GLY A 559 -9.23 -11.76 -22.96
CA GLY A 559 -10.38 -12.28 -23.72
C GLY A 559 -11.58 -11.33 -23.80
N LYS A 560 -11.77 -10.46 -22.80
CA LYS A 560 -12.82 -9.43 -22.78
C LYS A 560 -12.39 -8.19 -23.55
N GLU A 561 -11.16 -7.72 -23.32
CA GLU A 561 -10.57 -6.58 -24.03
C GLU A 561 -10.49 -6.85 -25.54
N ARG A 562 -10.13 -8.08 -25.92
CA ARG A 562 -10.11 -8.53 -27.32
C ARG A 562 -11.50 -8.57 -27.94
N SER A 563 -12.51 -9.15 -27.27
CA SER A 563 -13.89 -9.14 -27.76
C SER A 563 -14.42 -7.72 -27.93
N LEU A 564 -14.14 -6.84 -26.96
CA LEU A 564 -14.49 -5.43 -27.02
C LEU A 564 -13.79 -4.71 -28.19
N TYR A 565 -12.51 -5.00 -28.44
CA TYR A 565 -11.79 -4.50 -29.61
C TYR A 565 -12.37 -5.01 -30.94
N GLU A 566 -12.66 -6.31 -31.04
CA GLU A 566 -13.26 -6.90 -32.25
C GLU A 566 -14.65 -6.29 -32.52
N HIS A 567 -15.45 -6.03 -31.48
CA HIS A 567 -16.71 -5.28 -31.58
C HIS A 567 -16.51 -3.80 -31.99
N LYS A 568 -15.53 -3.10 -31.40
CA LYS A 568 -15.17 -1.73 -31.79
C LYS A 568 -14.73 -1.64 -33.26
N GLN A 569 -13.97 -2.60 -33.76
CA GLN A 569 -13.55 -2.64 -35.16
C GLN A 569 -14.70 -2.94 -36.12
N GLN A 570 -15.57 -3.91 -35.79
CA GLN A 570 -16.79 -4.16 -36.57
C GLN A 570 -17.70 -2.92 -36.63
N LEU A 571 -17.81 -2.16 -35.53
CA LEU A 571 -18.56 -0.90 -35.50
C LEU A 571 -17.87 0.20 -36.32
N LYS A 572 -16.55 0.38 -36.19
CA LYS A 572 -15.75 1.31 -37.02
C LYS A 572 -15.90 0.98 -38.51
N GLU A 573 -15.92 -0.29 -38.88
CA GLU A 573 -16.07 -0.74 -40.27
C GLU A 573 -17.49 -0.54 -40.82
N ALA A 574 -18.52 -0.94 -40.06
CA ALA A 574 -19.92 -0.70 -40.46
C ALA A 574 -20.22 0.78 -40.67
N ILE A 575 -19.71 1.67 -39.80
CA ILE A 575 -19.83 3.13 -39.94
C ILE A 575 -19.05 3.63 -41.18
N ARG A 576 -17.83 3.13 -41.42
CA ARG A 576 -16.97 3.52 -42.56
C ARG A 576 -17.56 3.13 -43.91
N GLU A 577 -18.21 1.96 -43.99
CA GLU A 577 -18.80 1.42 -45.22
C GLU A 577 -20.29 1.78 -45.39
N GLY A 578 -20.92 2.44 -44.41
CA GLY A 578 -22.35 2.74 -44.42
C GLY A 578 -23.27 1.51 -44.33
N LYS A 579 -22.76 0.38 -43.84
CA LYS A 579 -23.50 -0.88 -43.72
C LYS A 579 -24.37 -0.89 -42.45
N PRO A 580 -25.52 -1.58 -42.44
CA PRO A 580 -26.36 -1.68 -41.25
C PRO A 580 -25.64 -2.41 -40.12
N ILE A 581 -25.65 -1.82 -38.92
CA ILE A 581 -24.91 -2.31 -37.76
C ILE A 581 -25.34 -3.75 -37.39
N PRO A 582 -24.40 -4.68 -37.14
CA PRO A 582 -24.69 -6.05 -36.74
C PRO A 582 -25.65 -6.14 -35.55
N THR A 583 -26.60 -7.07 -35.61
CA THR A 583 -27.71 -7.18 -34.63
C THR A 583 -27.23 -7.27 -33.18
N GLU A 584 -26.12 -7.98 -32.95
CA GLU A 584 -25.50 -8.19 -31.64
C GLU A 584 -24.92 -6.90 -31.02
N LEU A 585 -24.51 -5.93 -31.85
CA LEU A 585 -23.89 -4.67 -31.41
C LEU A 585 -24.91 -3.55 -31.16
N ARG A 586 -26.17 -3.70 -31.58
CA ARG A 586 -27.18 -2.63 -31.49
C ARG A 586 -27.54 -2.23 -30.06
N GLY A 587 -27.41 -3.16 -29.11
CA GLY A 587 -27.64 -2.87 -27.68
C GLY A 587 -26.48 -2.12 -27.02
N SER A 588 -25.26 -2.27 -27.55
CA SER A 588 -24.02 -1.70 -26.99
C SER A 588 -23.46 -0.53 -27.80
N GLU A 589 -23.98 -0.27 -29.01
CA GLU A 589 -23.50 0.76 -29.96
C GLU A 589 -23.17 2.08 -29.28
N LYS A 590 -24.08 2.62 -28.48
CA LYS A 590 -23.91 3.93 -27.84
C LYS A 590 -22.76 3.96 -26.83
N SER A 591 -22.46 2.85 -26.16
CA SER A 591 -21.29 2.74 -25.27
C SER A 591 -20.01 2.61 -26.11
N LEU A 592 -19.96 1.64 -27.02
CA LEU A 592 -18.80 1.37 -27.86
C LEU A 592 -18.40 2.59 -28.70
N ARG A 593 -19.37 3.35 -29.20
CA ARG A 593 -19.15 4.59 -29.97
C ARG A 593 -18.57 5.71 -29.12
N HIS A 594 -19.10 5.91 -27.90
CA HIS A 594 -18.53 6.85 -26.93
C HIS A 594 -17.11 6.41 -26.52
N GLU A 595 -16.87 5.12 -26.29
CA GLU A 595 -15.54 4.58 -25.98
C GLU A 595 -14.55 4.73 -27.15
N ILE A 596 -15.01 4.68 -28.41
CA ILE A 596 -14.20 4.93 -29.61
C ILE A 596 -13.75 6.39 -29.70
N GLU A 597 -14.53 7.34 -29.17
CA GLU A 597 -14.19 8.76 -29.15
C GLU A 597 -13.03 9.11 -28.18
N TYR A 598 -12.60 8.16 -27.32
CA TYR A 598 -11.43 8.28 -26.44
C TYR A 598 -10.28 7.28 -26.78
N ASP A 599 -10.36 6.55 -27.89
CA ASP A 599 -9.28 5.65 -28.32
C ASP A 599 -8.18 6.42 -29.08
N ASP A 600 -7.10 6.81 -28.38
CA ASP A 600 -5.88 7.32 -29.03
C ASP A 600 -5.26 6.30 -30.01
N GLU A 601 -4.38 6.73 -30.93
CA GLU A 601 -3.64 5.83 -31.85
C GLU A 601 -2.89 4.67 -31.16
N VAL A 602 -2.49 4.87 -29.89
CA VAL A 602 -1.82 3.87 -29.04
C VAL A 602 -2.81 2.88 -28.41
N HIS A 603 -4.04 3.31 -28.15
CA HIS A 603 -5.12 2.53 -27.54
C HIS A 603 -6.04 1.87 -28.59
N GLU A 604 -6.03 2.35 -29.84
CA GLU A 604 -6.85 1.82 -30.94
C GLU A 604 -6.55 0.33 -31.24
N LYS A 605 -5.35 -0.17 -30.92
CA LYS A 605 -4.98 -1.59 -31.05
C LYS A 605 -4.91 -2.22 -29.66
N PRO A 606 -5.40 -3.46 -29.48
CA PRO A 606 -5.17 -4.17 -28.23
C PRO A 606 -3.67 -4.38 -28.09
N ILE A 607 -3.16 -4.23 -26.87
CA ILE A 607 -1.79 -4.63 -26.57
C ILE A 607 -1.73 -6.14 -26.82
N ASN A 608 -1.02 -6.56 -27.88
CA ASN A 608 -0.85 -7.98 -28.16
C ASN A 608 -0.08 -8.60 -26.98
N VAL A 609 -0.79 -9.35 -26.12
CA VAL A 609 -0.25 -9.91 -24.86
C VAL A 609 0.74 -11.05 -25.12
N ILE A 610 0.79 -11.56 -26.35
CA ILE A 610 1.89 -12.38 -26.86
C ILE A 610 3.19 -11.56 -26.71
N ASP A 611 4.02 -11.96 -25.75
CA ASP A 611 5.27 -11.31 -25.32
C ASP A 611 5.14 -10.08 -24.38
N ASP A 612 4.03 -9.90 -23.63
CA ASP A 612 3.98 -8.96 -22.47
C ASP A 612 5.01 -9.31 -21.38
N GLU A 613 5.49 -10.57 -21.34
CA GLU A 613 6.62 -10.96 -20.50
C GLU A 613 7.93 -10.26 -20.91
N TYR A 614 8.14 -10.07 -22.22
CA TYR A 614 9.31 -9.40 -22.79
C TYR A 614 9.11 -7.89 -23.04
N LYS A 615 8.02 -7.30 -22.54
CA LYS A 615 7.66 -5.88 -22.78
C LYS A 615 8.75 -4.86 -22.39
N ASN A 616 9.60 -5.20 -21.43
CA ASN A 616 10.70 -4.36 -20.97
C ASN A 616 12.06 -4.69 -21.65
N ALA A 617 12.09 -5.65 -22.59
CA ALA A 617 13.32 -6.06 -23.27
C ALA A 617 13.91 -4.90 -24.09
N GLY A 618 15.22 -4.71 -24.01
CA GLY A 618 15.90 -3.56 -24.62
C GLY A 618 15.95 -2.30 -23.75
N MET A 619 15.22 -2.23 -22.62
CA MET A 619 15.49 -1.23 -21.58
C MET A 619 16.71 -1.58 -20.72
N PHE A 620 17.00 -2.87 -20.59
CA PHE A 620 18.11 -3.43 -19.83
C PHE A 620 18.74 -4.57 -20.65
N ASP A 621 20.05 -4.77 -20.53
CA ASP A 621 20.73 -5.93 -21.12
C ASP A 621 20.32 -7.22 -20.38
N PRO A 622 20.11 -8.35 -21.09
CA PRO A 622 19.81 -9.62 -20.45
C PRO A 622 20.98 -10.09 -19.58
N LYS A 623 20.65 -10.83 -18.52
CA LYS A 623 21.58 -11.39 -17.54
C LYS A 623 21.23 -12.85 -17.33
N ILE A 624 22.01 -13.74 -17.91
CA ILE A 624 21.62 -15.14 -18.11
C ILE A 624 22.37 -16.06 -17.17
N ALA A 625 21.63 -16.96 -16.51
CA ALA A 625 22.19 -18.06 -15.72
C ALA A 625 22.25 -19.33 -16.57
N VAL A 626 23.43 -19.91 -16.77
CA VAL A 626 23.61 -21.18 -17.49
C VAL A 626 23.94 -22.29 -16.49
N THR A 627 23.13 -23.35 -16.45
CA THR A 627 23.35 -24.52 -15.57
C THR A 627 23.03 -25.84 -16.26
N THR A 628 23.31 -26.95 -15.59
CA THR A 628 23.29 -28.31 -16.16
C THR A 628 22.30 -29.22 -15.45
N SER A 629 22.09 -30.40 -16.04
CA SER A 629 21.71 -31.64 -15.34
C SER A 629 22.54 -31.85 -14.07
N ARG A 630 21.98 -32.65 -13.17
CA ARG A 630 22.67 -33.10 -11.95
C ARG A 630 23.82 -34.03 -12.33
N ASP A 631 24.95 -33.87 -11.65
CA ASP A 631 26.17 -34.68 -11.81
C ASP A 631 26.68 -34.82 -13.27
N PRO A 632 26.93 -33.70 -13.98
CA PRO A 632 27.17 -33.68 -15.43
C PRO A 632 28.56 -34.18 -15.84
N SER A 633 28.67 -34.70 -17.06
CA SER A 633 29.90 -35.18 -17.69
C SER A 633 30.91 -34.06 -17.99
N ALA A 634 32.14 -34.45 -18.37
CA ALA A 634 33.14 -33.50 -18.84
C ALA A 634 32.70 -32.75 -20.12
N ARG A 635 32.00 -33.44 -21.04
CA ARG A 635 31.55 -32.88 -22.33
C ARG A 635 30.40 -31.90 -22.15
N LEU A 636 29.40 -32.20 -21.32
CA LEU A 636 28.37 -31.22 -20.94
C LEU A 636 28.97 -30.05 -20.13
N LYS A 637 29.96 -30.28 -19.27
CA LYS A 637 30.70 -29.21 -18.58
C LYS A 637 31.49 -28.30 -19.54
N GLN A 638 31.91 -28.78 -20.70
CA GLN A 638 32.53 -27.98 -21.78
C GLN A 638 31.45 -27.24 -22.58
N PHE A 639 30.40 -27.93 -23.03
CA PHE A 639 29.29 -27.33 -23.77
C PHE A 639 28.60 -26.19 -22.99
N ALA A 640 28.38 -26.36 -21.68
CA ALA A 640 27.87 -25.30 -20.81
C ALA A 640 28.80 -24.07 -20.71
N GLN A 641 30.11 -24.25 -20.90
CA GLN A 641 31.07 -23.15 -20.99
C GLN A 641 31.00 -22.43 -22.35
N GLU A 642 30.76 -23.18 -23.43
CA GLU A 642 30.57 -22.63 -24.78
C GLU A 642 29.26 -21.85 -24.90
N ILE A 643 28.17 -22.36 -24.31
CA ILE A 643 26.89 -21.66 -24.17
C ILE A 643 27.07 -20.35 -23.35
N ARG A 644 27.90 -20.36 -22.29
CA ARG A 644 28.27 -19.12 -21.55
C ARG A 644 29.07 -18.11 -22.39
N LEU A 645 29.72 -18.55 -23.47
CA LEU A 645 30.46 -17.67 -24.40
C LEU A 645 29.59 -17.23 -25.59
N ILE A 646 28.55 -17.98 -25.94
CA ILE A 646 27.53 -17.60 -26.93
C ILE A 646 26.75 -16.38 -26.46
N PHE A 647 26.20 -16.42 -25.24
CA PHE A 647 25.36 -15.36 -24.70
C PHE A 647 26.22 -14.31 -23.95
N PRO A 648 26.22 -13.02 -24.36
CA PRO A 648 26.84 -11.96 -23.57
C PRO A 648 26.22 -11.88 -22.17
N ASN A 649 26.97 -11.37 -21.19
CA ASN A 649 26.56 -11.23 -19.79
C ASN A 649 26.15 -12.55 -19.08
N ALA A 650 26.33 -13.72 -19.71
CA ALA A 650 25.97 -15.00 -19.12
C ALA A 650 26.96 -15.46 -18.03
N ILE A 651 26.40 -15.99 -16.94
CA ILE A 651 27.15 -16.54 -15.81
C ILE A 651 26.78 -18.02 -15.67
N ARG A 652 27.80 -18.86 -15.54
CA ARG A 652 27.61 -20.30 -15.32
C ARG A 652 27.38 -20.57 -13.83
N LEU A 653 26.24 -21.19 -13.50
CA LEU A 653 25.92 -21.63 -12.15
C LEU A 653 26.24 -23.13 -11.99
N ASN A 654 27.08 -23.46 -11.01
CA ASN A 654 27.42 -24.84 -10.68
C ASN A 654 26.19 -25.56 -10.10
N ARG A 655 25.78 -26.68 -10.74
CA ARG A 655 24.55 -27.37 -10.39
C ARG A 655 24.56 -27.98 -8.98
N GLY A 656 25.65 -28.67 -8.62
CA GLY A 656 25.79 -29.36 -7.34
C GLY A 656 24.59 -30.26 -7.00
N ALA A 657 24.22 -30.27 -5.72
CA ALA A 657 23.04 -30.98 -5.22
C ALA A 657 21.74 -30.17 -5.30
N HIS A 658 21.75 -28.98 -5.92
CA HIS A 658 20.59 -28.06 -5.89
C HIS A 658 19.39 -28.60 -6.66
N THR A 659 18.21 -28.46 -6.03
CA THR A 659 16.92 -28.76 -6.66
C THR A 659 16.61 -27.71 -7.74
N ILE A 660 15.61 -28.00 -8.58
CA ILE A 660 15.14 -27.03 -9.57
C ILE A 660 14.56 -25.78 -8.88
N GLY A 661 13.87 -25.94 -7.74
CA GLY A 661 13.34 -24.82 -6.96
C GLY A 661 14.44 -23.87 -6.49
N ASP A 662 15.48 -24.40 -5.84
CA ASP A 662 16.60 -23.62 -5.30
C ASP A 662 17.31 -22.80 -6.40
N LEU A 663 17.43 -23.37 -7.62
CA LEU A 663 18.09 -22.71 -8.75
C LEU A 663 17.23 -21.56 -9.31
N VAL A 664 15.91 -21.76 -9.42
CA VAL A 664 15.00 -20.70 -9.89
C VAL A 664 14.82 -19.63 -8.80
N GLU A 665 14.83 -19.97 -7.51
CA GLU A 665 14.87 -18.97 -6.43
C GLU A 665 16.20 -18.22 -6.39
N SER A 666 17.33 -18.91 -6.51
CA SER A 666 18.66 -18.27 -6.58
C SER A 666 18.81 -17.37 -7.81
N ALA A 667 18.28 -17.78 -8.97
CA ALA A 667 18.25 -16.94 -10.15
C ALA A 667 17.36 -15.70 -9.97
N ARG A 668 16.19 -15.84 -9.34
CA ARG A 668 15.28 -14.72 -8.99
C ARG A 668 15.85 -13.80 -7.89
N SER A 669 16.67 -14.30 -6.96
CA SER A 669 17.27 -13.49 -5.89
C SER A 669 18.50 -12.70 -6.34
N HIS A 670 19.20 -13.17 -7.38
CA HIS A 670 20.30 -12.47 -8.04
C HIS A 670 19.85 -11.65 -9.27
N GLU A 671 18.55 -11.50 -9.51
CA GLU A 671 17.98 -10.70 -10.61
C GLU A 671 18.52 -11.10 -12.01
N TYR A 672 18.60 -12.41 -12.28
CA TYR A 672 18.82 -12.93 -13.63
C TYR A 672 17.52 -12.80 -14.45
N THR A 673 17.64 -12.47 -15.74
CA THR A 673 16.51 -12.40 -16.68
C THR A 673 16.10 -13.78 -17.17
N ASP A 674 17.05 -14.71 -17.32
CA ASP A 674 16.79 -16.02 -17.90
C ASP A 674 17.65 -17.11 -17.25
N LEU A 675 17.09 -18.31 -17.12
CA LEU A 675 17.78 -19.52 -16.69
C LEU A 675 17.78 -20.53 -17.83
N ILE A 676 18.97 -20.85 -18.34
CA ILE A 676 19.21 -21.90 -19.32
C ILE A 676 19.65 -23.18 -18.58
N LEU A 677 18.87 -24.24 -18.70
CA LEU A 677 19.19 -25.58 -18.21
C LEU A 677 19.55 -26.50 -19.39
N LEU A 678 20.75 -27.07 -19.37
CA LEU A 678 21.25 -28.01 -20.37
C LEU A 678 21.22 -29.44 -19.82
N THR A 679 20.74 -30.41 -20.61
CA THR A 679 20.77 -31.85 -20.28
C THR A 679 21.66 -32.62 -21.23
N GLU A 680 21.98 -33.87 -20.87
CA GLU A 680 22.73 -34.80 -21.70
C GLU A 680 22.22 -36.23 -21.53
N THR A 681 22.42 -37.05 -22.57
CA THR A 681 22.33 -38.50 -22.49
C THR A 681 23.70 -39.09 -22.82
N ARG A 682 24.29 -39.80 -21.85
CA ARG A 682 25.58 -40.52 -21.97
C ARG A 682 26.80 -39.67 -22.38
N GLY A 683 26.75 -38.34 -22.25
CA GLY A 683 27.83 -37.42 -22.59
C GLY A 683 27.49 -36.44 -23.72
N GLU A 684 26.49 -36.76 -24.56
CA GLU A 684 26.04 -35.87 -25.63
C GLU A 684 24.90 -34.95 -25.14
N PRO A 685 24.99 -33.62 -25.34
CA PRO A 685 23.90 -32.69 -25.00
C PRO A 685 22.62 -33.01 -25.78
N ASP A 686 21.51 -33.24 -25.07
CA ASP A 686 20.25 -33.76 -25.63
C ASP A 686 19.04 -32.84 -25.42
N GLY A 687 19.16 -31.81 -24.58
CA GLY A 687 18.09 -30.87 -24.29
C GLY A 687 18.58 -29.52 -23.80
N MET A 688 17.86 -28.48 -24.19
CA MET A 688 18.03 -27.11 -23.72
C MET A 688 16.68 -26.57 -23.29
N THR A 689 16.57 -26.12 -22.04
CA THR A 689 15.39 -25.43 -21.53
C THR A 689 15.74 -23.98 -21.28
N VAL A 690 14.96 -23.05 -21.85
CA VAL A 690 15.08 -21.61 -21.65
C VAL A 690 13.90 -21.15 -20.80
N CYS A 691 14.16 -20.74 -19.56
CA CYS A 691 13.16 -20.26 -18.61
C CYS A 691 13.35 -18.76 -18.39
N HIS A 692 12.45 -17.94 -18.93
CA HIS A 692 12.43 -16.50 -18.64
C HIS A 692 11.97 -16.24 -17.21
N LEU A 693 12.57 -15.26 -16.55
CA LEU A 693 12.36 -14.91 -15.16
C LEU A 693 11.94 -13.44 -15.05
N PRO A 694 11.09 -13.08 -14.08
CA PRO A 694 10.62 -13.90 -12.95
C PRO A 694 9.35 -14.75 -13.17
N TYR A 695 8.65 -14.69 -14.33
CA TYR A 695 7.30 -15.26 -14.49
C TYR A 695 7.13 -16.35 -15.56
N GLY A 696 8.18 -16.72 -16.31
CA GLY A 696 8.06 -17.45 -17.57
C GLY A 696 7.95 -16.48 -18.77
N PRO A 697 7.78 -16.99 -20.01
CA PRO A 697 7.55 -18.40 -20.35
C PRO A 697 8.78 -19.29 -20.18
N THR A 698 8.56 -20.61 -20.19
CA THR A 698 9.62 -21.62 -20.31
C THR A 698 9.44 -22.40 -21.62
N ALA A 699 10.42 -22.30 -22.51
CA ALA A 699 10.50 -23.09 -23.74
C ALA A 699 11.47 -24.27 -23.57
N TYR A 700 11.04 -25.45 -24.01
CA TYR A 700 11.82 -26.68 -23.93
C TYR A 700 12.14 -27.18 -25.33
N PHE A 701 13.43 -27.37 -25.60
CA PHE A 701 13.97 -27.85 -26.85
C PHE A 701 14.73 -29.15 -26.64
N SER A 702 14.58 -30.12 -27.53
CA SER A 702 15.59 -31.18 -27.72
C SER A 702 16.77 -30.62 -28.48
N LEU A 703 17.99 -31.00 -28.08
CA LEU A 703 19.22 -30.76 -28.83
C LEU A 703 19.52 -31.97 -29.71
N SER A 704 20.07 -31.70 -30.89
CA SER A 704 20.57 -32.70 -31.82
C SER A 704 21.77 -32.15 -32.59
N ASN A 705 22.58 -33.05 -33.17
CA ASN A 705 23.74 -32.71 -34.00
C ASN A 705 24.73 -31.71 -33.33
N ALA A 706 24.95 -31.89 -32.02
CA ALA A 706 25.78 -31.02 -31.20
C ALA A 706 27.29 -31.26 -31.43
N VAL A 707 27.94 -30.35 -32.15
CA VAL A 707 29.40 -30.32 -32.35
C VAL A 707 29.98 -29.21 -31.49
N LEU A 708 30.85 -29.55 -30.52
CA LEU A 708 31.46 -28.56 -29.63
C LEU A 708 32.55 -27.78 -30.38
N ARG A 709 32.80 -26.54 -29.96
CA ARG A 709 33.87 -25.67 -30.49
C ARG A 709 35.27 -26.31 -30.40
N HIS A 710 35.47 -27.19 -29.42
CA HIS A 710 36.73 -27.93 -29.28
C HIS A 710 36.93 -28.95 -30.40
N ASP A 711 35.84 -29.46 -30.99
CA ASP A 711 35.78 -30.45 -32.07
C ASP A 711 35.81 -29.79 -33.47
N ILE A 712 35.86 -28.44 -33.54
CA ILE A 712 35.85 -27.66 -34.80
C ILE A 712 37.27 -27.21 -35.18
N GLU A 713 37.69 -27.60 -36.37
CA GLU A 713 38.94 -27.18 -37.04
C GLU A 713 38.84 -25.72 -37.54
N ASP A 714 39.97 -25.02 -37.66
CA ASP A 714 40.09 -23.60 -38.10
C ASP A 714 39.17 -22.55 -37.41
N ARG A 715 38.70 -22.88 -36.21
CA ARG A 715 37.88 -22.03 -35.35
C ARG A 715 38.46 -20.62 -35.12
N ALA A 716 37.64 -19.60 -35.32
CA ALA A 716 37.96 -18.24 -34.92
C ALA A 716 37.92 -18.04 -33.40
N THR A 717 38.57 -16.99 -32.92
CA THR A 717 38.49 -16.50 -31.54
C THR A 717 37.10 -15.92 -31.26
N ILE A 718 36.37 -16.46 -30.27
CA ILE A 718 35.13 -15.83 -29.81
C ILE A 718 35.47 -14.47 -29.20
N SER A 719 34.83 -13.43 -29.75
CA SER A 719 34.74 -12.12 -29.09
C SER A 719 33.50 -12.09 -28.20
N GLU A 720 33.61 -11.54 -27.00
CA GLU A 720 32.47 -11.28 -26.10
C GLU A 720 31.60 -10.09 -26.58
N ALA A 721 31.95 -9.45 -27.70
CA ALA A 721 31.13 -8.43 -28.34
C ALA A 721 29.69 -8.90 -28.62
N TYR A 722 28.75 -7.96 -28.59
CA TYR A 722 27.32 -8.22 -28.73
C TYR A 722 26.99 -8.63 -30.19
N PRO A 723 26.37 -9.79 -30.44
CA PRO A 723 26.18 -10.34 -31.78
C PRO A 723 24.98 -9.72 -32.52
N HIS A 724 25.09 -9.56 -33.84
CA HIS A 724 23.91 -9.49 -34.70
C HIS A 724 23.22 -10.87 -34.77
N ILE A 725 21.89 -10.86 -34.82
CA ILE A 725 21.06 -12.07 -34.82
C ILE A 725 20.34 -12.15 -36.16
N ILE A 726 20.43 -13.31 -36.81
CA ILE A 726 19.66 -13.65 -38.00
C ILE A 726 18.62 -14.69 -37.60
N LEU A 727 17.34 -14.34 -37.70
CA LEU A 727 16.20 -15.22 -37.46
C LEU A 727 15.53 -15.51 -38.81
N ASN A 728 15.57 -16.75 -39.28
CA ASN A 728 15.08 -17.12 -40.61
C ASN A 728 13.94 -18.16 -40.53
N ASN A 729 12.94 -18.00 -41.39
CA ASN A 729 11.74 -18.87 -41.51
C ASN A 729 10.90 -19.03 -40.22
N PHE A 730 10.76 -17.99 -39.38
CA PHE A 730 9.87 -17.99 -38.20
C PHE A 730 8.52 -17.31 -38.51
N GLU A 731 7.76 -17.88 -39.45
CA GLU A 731 6.59 -17.21 -40.02
C GLU A 731 5.32 -17.37 -39.19
N THR A 732 5.15 -18.49 -38.47
CA THR A 732 3.89 -18.78 -37.75
C THR A 732 3.76 -17.95 -36.47
N SER A 733 2.60 -17.99 -35.81
CA SER A 733 2.41 -17.38 -34.49
C SER A 733 3.33 -18.01 -33.43
N LEU A 734 3.50 -19.34 -33.45
CA LEU A 734 4.44 -20.05 -32.59
C LEU A 734 5.89 -19.76 -32.97
N GLY A 735 6.18 -19.67 -34.27
CA GLY A 735 7.48 -19.26 -34.79
C GLY A 735 7.92 -17.90 -34.25
N ARG A 736 7.04 -16.89 -34.33
CA ARG A 736 7.29 -15.54 -33.80
C ARG A 736 7.52 -15.53 -32.27
N ARG A 737 6.73 -16.28 -31.52
CA ARG A 737 6.88 -16.47 -30.06
C ARG A 737 8.25 -17.09 -29.71
N VAL A 738 8.66 -18.16 -30.40
CA VAL A 738 9.98 -18.79 -30.23
C VAL A 738 11.11 -17.85 -30.65
N SER A 739 10.94 -17.14 -31.76
CA SER A 739 11.84 -16.08 -32.22
C SER A 739 12.07 -15.04 -31.12
N ASN A 740 11.00 -14.54 -30.49
CA ASN A 740 11.10 -13.55 -29.41
C ASN A 740 11.76 -14.12 -28.15
N ILE A 741 11.45 -15.37 -27.75
CA ILE A 741 12.12 -16.05 -26.63
C ILE A 741 13.64 -16.17 -26.88
N LEU A 742 14.06 -16.58 -28.08
CA LEU A 742 15.49 -16.75 -28.40
C LEU A 742 16.22 -15.42 -28.67
N LYS A 743 15.52 -14.41 -29.19
CA LYS A 743 16.06 -13.07 -29.48
C LYS A 743 16.43 -12.30 -28.22
N HIS A 744 15.58 -12.30 -27.20
CA HIS A 744 15.79 -11.48 -26.00
C HIS A 744 16.85 -12.04 -25.03
N LEU A 745 17.44 -13.21 -25.34
CA LEU A 745 18.67 -13.70 -24.73
C LEU A 745 19.93 -12.92 -25.15
N PHE A 746 19.82 -11.94 -26.05
CA PHE A 746 20.94 -11.15 -26.54
C PHE A 746 20.72 -9.64 -26.33
N PRO A 747 21.74 -8.90 -25.88
CA PRO A 747 21.71 -7.44 -25.81
C PRO A 747 21.76 -6.82 -27.22
N VAL A 748 21.40 -5.53 -27.31
CA VAL A 748 21.36 -4.80 -28.60
C VAL A 748 22.77 -4.62 -29.18
N PRO A 749 23.08 -5.16 -30.37
CA PRO A 749 24.42 -5.05 -30.96
C PRO A 749 24.70 -3.65 -31.51
N LYS A 750 25.97 -3.24 -31.47
CA LYS A 750 26.45 -2.07 -32.21
C LYS A 750 26.52 -2.36 -33.71
N ALA A 751 26.34 -1.34 -34.54
CA ALA A 751 26.35 -1.46 -36.01
C ALA A 751 27.72 -1.83 -36.61
N ASP A 752 28.80 -1.77 -35.84
CA ASP A 752 30.16 -2.20 -36.23
C ASP A 752 30.51 -3.63 -35.75
N SER A 753 29.56 -4.35 -35.13
CA SER A 753 29.82 -5.69 -34.59
C SER A 753 30.06 -6.70 -35.71
N LYS A 754 31.22 -7.35 -35.67
CA LYS A 754 31.63 -8.38 -36.64
C LYS A 754 31.10 -9.78 -36.29
N ARG A 755 30.36 -9.91 -35.18
CA ARG A 755 29.87 -11.19 -34.65
C ARG A 755 28.42 -11.42 -35.09
N VAL A 756 28.13 -12.59 -35.65
CA VAL A 756 26.80 -12.97 -36.14
C VAL A 756 26.40 -14.33 -35.56
N ILE A 757 25.16 -14.43 -35.08
CA ILE A 757 24.52 -15.68 -34.69
C ILE A 757 23.32 -15.89 -35.62
N THR A 758 23.20 -17.11 -36.14
CA THR A 758 22.14 -17.50 -37.07
C THR A 758 21.30 -18.59 -36.44
N LEU A 759 19.98 -18.34 -36.38
CA LEU A 759 18.93 -19.29 -36.03
C LEU A 759 18.05 -19.43 -37.27
N SER A 760 18.22 -20.52 -38.03
CA SER A 760 17.41 -20.79 -39.22
C SER A 760 16.50 -21.97 -38.97
N ASN A 761 15.19 -21.75 -39.04
CA ASN A 761 14.21 -22.82 -39.05
C ASN A 761 14.20 -23.52 -40.42
N ASP A 762 14.35 -24.83 -40.43
CA ASP A 762 13.97 -25.69 -41.54
C ASP A 762 13.13 -26.84 -40.98
N SER A 763 11.89 -26.96 -41.46
CA SER A 763 11.01 -28.10 -41.19
C SER A 763 10.84 -28.42 -39.68
N ASP A 764 10.70 -27.35 -38.88
CA ASP A 764 10.57 -27.34 -37.41
C ASP A 764 11.87 -27.69 -36.63
N TYR A 765 13.02 -27.72 -37.29
CA TYR A 765 14.36 -27.78 -36.69
C TYR A 765 15.07 -26.43 -36.84
N ILE A 766 15.46 -25.83 -35.71
CA ILE A 766 16.17 -24.55 -35.68
C ILE A 766 17.68 -24.83 -35.66
N SER A 767 18.34 -24.66 -36.80
CA SER A 767 19.80 -24.69 -36.90
C SER A 767 20.42 -23.47 -36.23
N PHE A 768 21.21 -23.69 -35.18
CA PHE A 768 22.07 -22.68 -34.55
C PHE A 768 23.48 -22.73 -35.18
N ARG A 769 24.01 -21.58 -35.62
CA ARG A 769 25.40 -21.40 -36.07
C ARG A 769 25.96 -20.06 -35.56
N HIS A 770 27.26 -20.01 -35.24
CA HIS A 770 27.91 -18.81 -34.67
C HIS A 770 29.17 -18.44 -35.45
N HIS A 771 29.13 -17.29 -36.13
CA HIS A 771 30.17 -16.80 -37.04
C HIS A 771 30.75 -15.45 -36.59
N VAL A 772 31.94 -15.14 -37.09
CA VAL A 772 32.47 -13.78 -37.22
C VAL A 772 32.69 -13.50 -38.71
N PHE A 773 32.26 -12.33 -39.17
CA PHE A 773 32.41 -11.93 -40.57
C PHE A 773 33.53 -10.91 -40.79
N LYS A 774 34.16 -11.00 -41.96
CA LYS A 774 35.11 -10.00 -42.47
C LYS A 774 34.56 -9.51 -43.82
N LYS A 775 34.49 -8.19 -44.00
CA LYS A 775 34.01 -7.59 -45.26
C LYS A 775 35.20 -7.23 -46.15
N SER A 776 35.39 -8.00 -47.20
CA SER A 776 36.45 -7.85 -48.19
C SER A 776 35.89 -7.13 -49.41
N GLY A 777 35.82 -5.79 -49.32
CA GLY A 777 35.25 -4.94 -50.37
C GLY A 777 33.73 -5.12 -50.52
N ARG A 778 33.31 -5.90 -51.54
CA ARG A 778 31.90 -6.25 -51.78
C ARG A 778 31.51 -7.60 -51.18
N GLU A 779 32.47 -8.48 -50.91
CA GLU A 779 32.22 -9.83 -50.42
C GLU A 779 32.33 -9.91 -48.89
N VAL A 780 31.74 -10.96 -48.32
CA VAL A 780 31.66 -11.18 -46.87
C VAL A 780 32.12 -12.60 -46.57
N GLU A 781 33.34 -12.71 -46.05
CA GLU A 781 33.91 -13.96 -45.56
C GLU A 781 33.31 -14.27 -44.18
N LEU A 782 32.83 -15.51 -43.97
CA LEU A 782 32.34 -16.00 -42.68
C LEU A 782 33.33 -17.02 -42.11
N GLN A 783 33.78 -16.81 -40.87
CA GLN A 783 34.58 -17.79 -40.12
C GLN A 783 33.81 -18.25 -38.88
N GLU A 784 33.69 -19.56 -38.67
CA GLU A 784 32.93 -20.11 -37.56
C GLU A 784 33.69 -20.00 -36.23
N CYS A 785 32.95 -19.77 -35.14
CA CYS A 785 33.50 -19.36 -33.85
C CYS A 785 33.10 -20.26 -32.68
N GLY A 786 31.93 -20.91 -32.74
CA GLY A 786 31.29 -21.61 -31.62
C GLY A 786 30.61 -22.91 -32.05
N PRO A 787 29.95 -23.63 -31.13
CA PRO A 787 29.35 -24.92 -31.41
C PRO A 787 28.22 -24.85 -32.44
N ARG A 788 28.05 -25.95 -33.17
CA ARG A 788 26.88 -26.21 -34.04
C ARG A 788 25.90 -27.09 -33.27
N PHE A 789 24.60 -26.83 -33.42
CA PHE A 789 23.54 -27.74 -32.96
C PHE A 789 22.22 -27.40 -33.66
N GLU A 790 21.26 -28.31 -33.57
CA GLU A 790 19.87 -28.14 -34.00
C GLU A 790 18.93 -28.29 -32.80
N LEU A 791 18.03 -27.30 -32.64
CA LEU A 791 17.00 -27.27 -31.61
C LEU A 791 15.64 -27.66 -32.22
N GLN A 792 14.93 -28.59 -31.60
CA GLN A 792 13.53 -28.85 -31.92
C GLN A 792 12.67 -28.52 -30.70
N LEU A 793 11.70 -27.62 -30.87
CA LEU A 793 10.77 -27.24 -29.80
C LEU A 793 9.79 -28.41 -29.54
N TYR A 794 9.66 -28.83 -28.28
CA TYR A 794 8.63 -29.82 -27.90
C TYR A 794 7.59 -29.30 -26.90
N GLN A 795 7.86 -28.21 -26.17
CA GLN A 795 6.92 -27.65 -25.19
C GLN A 795 7.17 -26.16 -24.90
N VAL A 796 6.10 -25.39 -24.71
CA VAL A 796 6.12 -24.03 -24.16
C VAL A 796 5.14 -23.96 -22.98
N LYS A 797 5.62 -23.51 -21.83
CA LYS A 797 4.83 -23.27 -20.62
C LYS A 797 4.76 -21.79 -20.29
N LEU A 798 3.60 -21.35 -19.79
CA LEU A 798 3.34 -19.98 -19.36
C LEU A 798 3.93 -19.63 -17.97
N GLY A 799 4.76 -20.49 -17.39
CA GLY A 799 5.36 -20.30 -16.06
C GLY A 799 6.84 -20.67 -16.02
N THR A 800 7.46 -20.52 -14.86
CA THR A 800 8.88 -20.81 -14.61
C THR A 800 9.14 -22.31 -14.39
N LEU A 801 10.41 -22.74 -14.48
CA LEU A 801 10.84 -24.14 -14.44
C LEU A 801 10.48 -24.91 -13.14
N ASP A 802 10.28 -24.21 -12.03
CA ASP A 802 9.78 -24.73 -10.75
C ASP A 802 8.26 -25.01 -10.77
N GLN A 803 7.48 -24.28 -11.59
CA GLN A 803 6.02 -24.35 -11.66
C GLN A 803 5.55 -25.51 -12.55
N LYS A 804 5.60 -26.74 -12.03
CA LYS A 804 5.14 -27.94 -12.75
C LYS A 804 3.69 -27.83 -13.24
N GLU A 805 2.83 -27.20 -12.45
CA GLU A 805 1.39 -27.01 -12.70
C GLU A 805 1.08 -25.85 -13.66
N ALA A 806 2.09 -25.08 -14.12
CA ALA A 806 1.86 -24.00 -15.06
C ALA A 806 1.27 -24.49 -16.40
N GLU A 807 0.32 -23.72 -16.92
CA GLU A 807 -0.37 -23.96 -18.18
C GLU A 807 0.61 -24.12 -19.36
N ASN A 808 0.29 -25.04 -20.26
CA ASN A 808 1.05 -25.26 -21.49
C ASN A 808 0.47 -24.36 -22.59
N GLU A 809 1.24 -23.38 -23.05
CA GLU A 809 0.90 -22.58 -24.23
C GLU A 809 0.89 -23.46 -25.49
N TRP A 810 1.86 -24.39 -25.57
CA TRP A 810 1.98 -25.33 -26.67
C TRP A 810 2.71 -26.62 -26.25
N VAL A 811 2.36 -27.75 -26.86
CA VAL A 811 3.03 -29.05 -26.68
C VAL A 811 3.03 -29.80 -28.01
N LEU A 812 4.18 -30.37 -28.39
CA LEU A 812 4.30 -31.27 -29.53
C LEU A 812 3.49 -32.56 -29.26
N ARG A 813 2.57 -32.90 -30.17
CA ARG A 813 1.73 -34.10 -30.08
C ARG A 813 2.06 -35.08 -31.22
N PRO A 814 3.13 -35.90 -31.10
CA PRO A 814 3.60 -36.74 -32.21
C PRO A 814 2.61 -37.83 -32.61
N TYR A 815 1.79 -38.33 -31.67
CA TYR A 815 0.82 -39.41 -31.87
C TYR A 815 -0.51 -38.97 -32.51
N MET A 816 -0.54 -37.84 -33.23
CA MET A 816 -1.72 -37.41 -34.00
C MET A 816 -1.60 -37.79 -35.47
N ASN A 817 -2.67 -38.31 -36.08
CA ASN A 817 -2.70 -38.70 -37.51
C ASN A 817 -2.32 -37.56 -38.48
N SER A 818 -2.43 -36.30 -38.06
CA SER A 818 -2.05 -35.11 -38.82
C SER A 818 -0.68 -34.53 -38.47
N ALA A 819 0.06 -35.09 -37.50
CA ALA A 819 1.33 -34.54 -37.01
C ALA A 819 2.36 -34.37 -38.14
N LYS A 820 2.59 -35.41 -38.95
CA LYS A 820 3.53 -35.40 -40.10
C LYS A 820 3.14 -34.45 -41.26
N LYS A 821 2.01 -33.72 -41.17
CA LYS A 821 1.52 -32.78 -42.19
C LYS A 821 1.51 -31.33 -41.72
N ARG A 822 1.94 -31.04 -40.49
CA ARG A 822 1.98 -29.70 -39.93
C ARG A 822 3.41 -29.18 -39.96
N ARG A 823 3.60 -27.96 -40.43
CA ARG A 823 4.71 -27.08 -40.04
C ARG A 823 4.23 -26.27 -38.84
N LEU A 824 5.12 -26.00 -37.89
CA LEU A 824 4.79 -25.48 -36.57
C LEU A 824 5.44 -24.11 -36.32
N LEU A 825 6.65 -23.89 -36.83
CA LEU A 825 7.45 -22.66 -36.65
C LEU A 825 7.50 -21.81 -37.93
#